data_AF-A0A536D4B3-F1
#
_entry.id   AF-A0A536D4B3-F1
#
_cell.length_a   1.000
_cell.length_b   1.000
_cell.length_c   1.000
_cell.angle_alpha   90.00
_cell.angle_beta   90.00
_cell.angle_gamma   90.00
#
_symmetry.space_group_name_H-M   'P 1'
#
loop_
_entity.id
_entity.type
_entity.pdbx_description
1 polymer ?
#
loop_
_entity_poly.entity_id
_entity_poly.type
_entity_poly.pdbx_seq_one_letter_code
_entity_poly.pdbx_strand_id
1 'polypeptide(L)'
;MTKSKTPPSSVRFEKVDQKVSFPTLETQLQKKWSDEKTFQQSLKIREGRPRFVFYEGPPTANGKPGTHHILARSFKDLFGRYKTMKGFYVERKAGWDTHGLPVELEVEKQLHISGKFDIENEIGVERFNKLCRESVYRYVDEWTAFSRRMAFWLDYENAYWTLTSDYIQSVWWALRTMWDRGLIYKGFRVAPYCPRCATPLSSHELAQGYRDNVPDPSVYVRFRLKKDPKTSILAWTTTPWTLPGNVALAVDNDIDYVKVKQGGEFLILAEARTGVLDGPFELVEKMKGRQLVDLEYEPIYSYSVPEKGHAQYVVPADFVSTDEGSGVVHTSALYGVDDLKLCLSFGIPFEHTVDLTGHFFPYVEKFAGMGVKDANPLIQHDLKERGLLYKSETILHTYPECWRCSTSLIYYALDSWYVQTTKHKAELLFNNMNTNWVPAHVKTGRMGDWLENNVDWAISRSRYWGTPLPFWVCEQCKQQKCVSSAAELGLKEDFDLHRPYIDEVTIACENCGGVMRRVPEVLDCWFDSGAMPFAQRGHPRHDTRLFEETFPADFISEALDQTRGWFYSLLAISTLLFKQNAYRNVICLGLVVDPKGQKHSKSRGNVLDPNYLFDTFGSDAVRWYFYTAAPVGENYRTSADALKETVQQFLLPLWNCYAFHVNYAVVDGFDPGRPPIHLAERPVLDRWLLSRLAGLVKTVDSKLADYDVTGAARPIAAFVDDLSKWYIRRSRSRFWKSQSDSDKQAAYQTLHTTLTTVAQLLAPFTPFISDAMHRNLSGGRSVHLADYPSVDAEAFDPNLEEQMTAARRGENYRTSADALKETVQQFLLPLWNCYAFHVNYAVVDGFDPGRPPIHLAERPVLDRWLLSRLAGLVKTVDSKLADYDVTGAARPIAAFVDDLSKWYIRRSRSRFWKSQSDSDKQAAYQTLHTTLTTVAQLLAPFTPFISDAMHRNLSGGRSVHLADYPSVDAEAFDPNLEEQMTAARRIVEAGNAARDAARIKVRQPLRSIAVPGDPLPEEIAAIIREELNVKSLQFRAKEVKLDTDITEELKLEGLARELVRMVNDLRRQLGFNVEDRVHARYEAGGMLARAIEKHADYIKRETLALDLQPGREEGFEGDERRVEGEYVWIGLKRA
;
A
#
# COMPACT_ATOMS: atom_id res chain seq x y z
N MET A 1 45.95 45.37 -25.69
CA MET A 1 46.31 44.86 -27.04
C MET A 1 47.21 43.64 -26.88
N THR A 2 46.68 42.44 -27.08
CA THR A 2 47.40 41.24 -27.52
C THR A 2 46.32 40.27 -27.99
N LYS A 3 46.06 40.28 -29.31
CA LYS A 3 45.13 39.36 -29.97
C LYS A 3 45.77 37.96 -29.98
N SER A 4 45.33 37.08 -29.08
CA SER A 4 45.48 35.64 -29.30
C SER A 4 44.36 35.18 -30.21
N LYS A 5 44.67 35.04 -31.50
CA LYS A 5 43.83 34.34 -32.49
C LYS A 5 44.29 32.88 -32.51
N THR A 6 43.62 32.05 -31.73
CA THR A 6 43.51 30.61 -32.02
C THR A 6 42.04 30.38 -32.36
N PRO A 7 41.68 29.84 -33.54
CA PRO A 7 40.29 29.50 -33.81
C PRO A 7 39.84 28.43 -32.80
N PRO A 8 38.59 28.45 -32.30
CA PRO A 8 38.09 27.34 -31.50
C PRO A 8 38.16 26.06 -32.33
N SER A 9 38.74 25.01 -31.78
CA SER A 9 38.80 23.69 -32.41
C SER A 9 37.37 23.25 -32.75
N SER A 10 37.08 23.00 -34.03
CA SER A 10 35.79 22.45 -34.48
C SER A 10 35.43 21.21 -33.66
N VAL A 11 34.23 21.15 -33.09
CA VAL A 11 33.74 19.96 -32.38
C VAL A 11 33.79 18.78 -33.33
N ARG A 12 34.60 17.77 -33.01
CA ARG A 12 34.80 16.59 -33.85
C ARG A 12 34.00 15.44 -33.26
N PHE A 13 32.94 15.01 -33.95
CA PHE A 13 32.12 13.89 -33.51
C PHE A 13 32.87 12.55 -33.64
N GLU A 14 32.72 11.68 -32.65
CA GLU A 14 33.16 10.28 -32.70
C GLU A 14 32.07 9.41 -33.32
N LYS A 15 32.43 8.51 -34.25
CA LYS A 15 31.48 7.62 -34.93
C LYS A 15 30.75 6.73 -33.92
N VAL A 16 29.45 6.52 -34.10
CA VAL A 16 28.60 5.79 -33.15
C VAL A 16 28.16 4.44 -33.75
N ASP A 17 28.38 3.35 -33.00
CA ASP A 17 27.84 2.04 -33.36
C ASP A 17 26.34 1.97 -33.04
N GLN A 18 25.55 1.47 -33.99
CA GLN A 18 24.12 1.23 -33.81
C GLN A 18 23.84 0.01 -32.93
N LYS A 19 24.77 -0.96 -32.87
CA LYS A 19 24.67 -2.14 -31.99
C LYS A 19 25.30 -1.85 -30.63
N VAL A 20 24.55 -1.15 -29.78
CA VAL A 20 25.02 -0.76 -28.44
C VAL A 20 24.73 -1.83 -27.38
N SER A 21 25.71 -2.06 -26.50
CA SER A 21 25.50 -2.70 -25.20
C SER A 21 25.39 -1.61 -24.13
N PHE A 22 24.18 -1.33 -23.64
CA PHE A 22 23.97 -0.34 -22.59
C PHE A 22 24.74 -0.68 -21.30
N PRO A 23 24.73 -1.92 -20.77
CA PRO A 23 25.52 -2.26 -19.57
C PRO A 23 27.01 -1.96 -19.69
N THR A 24 27.59 -2.24 -20.86
CA THR A 24 29.02 -1.96 -21.14
C THR A 24 29.28 -0.45 -21.20
N LEU A 25 28.42 0.30 -21.89
CA LEU A 25 28.52 1.76 -21.99
C LEU A 25 28.44 2.43 -20.60
N GLU A 26 27.50 1.99 -19.77
CA GLU A 26 27.32 2.50 -18.40
C GLU A 26 28.57 2.29 -17.55
N THR A 27 29.18 1.11 -17.61
CA THR A 27 30.40 0.79 -16.84
C THR A 27 31.58 1.67 -17.27
N GLN A 28 31.73 1.93 -18.58
CA GLN A 28 32.75 2.83 -19.11
C GLN A 28 32.54 4.28 -18.64
N LEU A 29 31.30 4.77 -18.68
CA LEU A 29 30.95 6.10 -18.21
C LEU A 29 31.10 6.25 -16.70
N GLN A 30 30.74 5.23 -15.92
CA GLN A 30 30.94 5.22 -14.47
C GLN A 30 32.42 5.41 -14.12
N LYS A 31 33.31 4.67 -14.80
CA LYS A 31 34.76 4.86 -14.65
C LYS A 31 35.15 6.30 -14.99
N LYS A 32 34.65 6.82 -16.12
CA LYS A 32 34.93 8.19 -16.56
C LYS A 32 34.47 9.24 -15.55
N TRP A 33 33.29 9.10 -14.96
CA TRP A 33 32.79 10.01 -13.92
C TRP A 33 33.64 9.98 -12.66
N SER A 34 34.14 8.80 -12.29
CA SER A 34 35.07 8.64 -11.18
C SER A 34 36.40 9.34 -11.45
N ASP A 35 36.99 9.12 -12.63
CA ASP A 35 38.27 9.72 -13.04
C ASP A 35 38.16 11.25 -13.10
N GLU A 36 37.05 11.78 -13.61
CA GLU A 36 36.79 13.22 -13.74
C GLU A 36 36.26 13.86 -12.44
N LYS A 37 35.88 13.06 -11.44
CA LYS A 37 35.15 13.52 -10.23
C LYS A 37 33.90 14.33 -10.57
N THR A 38 33.10 13.85 -11.54
CA THR A 38 31.98 14.61 -12.12
C THR A 38 30.94 15.03 -11.08
N PHE A 39 30.66 14.18 -10.08
CA PHE A 39 29.73 14.54 -8.99
C PHE A 39 30.25 15.73 -8.16
N GLN A 40 31.50 15.68 -7.71
CA GLN A 40 32.11 16.76 -6.93
C GLN A 40 32.20 18.05 -7.76
N GLN A 41 32.52 17.95 -9.05
CA GLN A 41 32.48 19.11 -9.95
C GLN A 41 31.08 19.72 -10.04
N SER A 42 30.03 18.89 -10.10
CA SER A 42 28.63 19.38 -10.14
C SER A 42 28.23 20.16 -8.89
N LEU A 43 28.78 19.81 -7.72
CA LEU A 43 28.61 20.59 -6.49
C LEU A 43 29.42 21.88 -6.53
N LYS A 44 30.69 21.79 -6.92
CA LYS A 44 31.64 22.91 -6.95
C LYS A 44 31.15 24.06 -7.84
N ILE A 45 30.60 23.77 -9.02
CA ILE A 45 30.07 24.82 -9.92
C ILE A 45 28.81 25.52 -9.37
N ARG A 46 28.21 24.99 -8.30
CA ARG A 46 27.03 25.54 -7.63
C ARG A 46 27.34 26.08 -6.23
N GLU A 47 28.60 26.11 -5.80
CA GLU A 47 28.97 26.75 -4.52
C GLU A 47 28.47 28.21 -4.47
N GLY A 48 27.91 28.61 -3.33
CA GLY A 48 27.33 29.94 -3.12
C GLY A 48 25.96 30.17 -3.77
N ARG A 49 25.40 29.19 -4.50
CA ARG A 49 24.02 29.25 -5.01
C ARG A 49 23.00 28.86 -3.93
N PRO A 50 21.70 29.19 -4.10
CA PRO A 50 20.66 28.75 -3.18
C PRO A 50 20.68 27.23 -2.98
N ARG A 51 20.54 26.79 -1.73
CA ARG A 51 20.48 25.37 -1.40
C ARG A 51 19.13 24.78 -1.79
N PHE A 52 19.16 23.53 -2.23
CA PHE A 52 18.00 22.65 -2.20
C PHE A 52 18.37 21.46 -1.33
N VAL A 53 17.75 21.36 -0.17
CA VAL A 53 18.11 20.42 0.89
C VAL A 53 17.42 19.08 0.63
N PHE A 54 18.23 18.04 0.48
CA PHE A 54 17.78 16.67 0.32
C PHE A 54 18.25 15.83 1.51
N TYR A 55 17.33 15.06 2.12
CA TYR A 55 17.70 14.02 3.08
C TYR A 55 17.51 12.63 2.46
N GLU A 56 18.55 11.81 2.57
CA GLU A 56 18.45 10.37 2.34
C GLU A 56 18.00 9.69 3.63
N GLY A 57 16.92 8.91 3.57
CA GLY A 57 16.60 7.96 4.62
C GLY A 57 17.73 6.93 4.71
N PRO A 58 18.41 6.80 5.86
CA PRO A 58 19.56 5.93 5.99
C PRO A 58 19.11 4.47 5.88
N PRO A 59 19.58 3.67 4.91
CA PRO A 59 19.28 2.26 4.87
C PRO A 59 19.92 1.54 6.05
N THR A 60 19.20 0.53 6.56
CA THR A 60 19.77 -0.39 7.56
C THR A 60 20.77 -1.33 6.88
N ALA A 61 22.02 -1.33 7.34
CA ALA A 61 23.09 -2.15 6.75
C ALA A 61 23.10 -3.59 7.30
N ASN A 62 21.98 -4.31 7.15
CA ASN A 62 21.81 -5.67 7.67
C ASN A 62 21.58 -6.74 6.59
N GLY A 63 21.69 -6.37 5.31
CA GLY A 63 21.42 -7.26 4.19
C GLY A 63 21.72 -6.63 2.85
N LYS A 64 21.69 -7.44 1.79
CA LYS A 64 21.92 -6.98 0.41
C LYS A 64 20.77 -6.09 -0.09
N PRO A 65 21.05 -5.08 -0.93
CA PRO A 65 19.99 -4.29 -1.53
C PRO A 65 19.15 -5.13 -2.52
N GLY A 66 17.83 -4.95 -2.49
CA GLY A 66 16.90 -5.51 -3.48
C GLY A 66 16.35 -4.46 -4.47
N THR A 67 15.53 -4.93 -5.43
CA THR A 67 14.94 -4.12 -6.52
C THR A 67 14.11 -2.93 -6.02
N HIS A 68 13.46 -3.05 -4.87
CA HIS A 68 12.72 -1.94 -4.25
C HIS A 68 13.61 -0.76 -3.86
N HIS A 69 14.89 -0.97 -3.56
CA HIS A 69 15.82 0.13 -3.32
C HIS A 69 16.18 0.89 -4.60
N ILE A 70 16.16 0.23 -5.77
CA ILE A 70 16.36 0.90 -7.05
C ILE A 70 15.26 1.94 -7.26
N LEU A 71 14.00 1.58 -7.01
CA LEU A 71 12.86 2.49 -7.13
C LEU A 71 13.05 3.74 -6.26
N ALA A 72 13.25 3.58 -4.95
CA ALA A 72 13.43 4.72 -4.04
C ALA A 72 14.60 5.63 -4.44
N ARG A 73 15.76 5.04 -4.75
CA ARG A 73 16.97 5.80 -5.11
C ARG A 73 16.89 6.46 -6.48
N SER A 74 16.14 5.89 -7.42
CA SER A 74 15.90 6.49 -8.74
C SER A 74 15.16 7.82 -8.60
N PHE A 75 14.17 7.91 -7.71
CA PHE A 75 13.43 9.16 -7.47
C PHE A 75 14.29 10.18 -6.71
N LYS A 76 15.03 9.73 -5.67
CA LYS A 76 15.98 10.59 -4.92
C LYS A 76 17.02 11.24 -5.85
N ASP A 77 17.66 10.45 -6.71
CA ASP A 77 18.69 10.92 -7.63
C ASP A 77 18.15 11.87 -8.70
N LEU A 78 16.95 11.58 -9.24
CA LEU A 78 16.32 12.38 -10.28
C LEU A 78 16.15 13.84 -9.84
N PHE A 79 15.54 14.08 -8.68
CA PHE A 79 15.34 15.44 -8.20
C PHE A 79 16.65 16.12 -7.80
N GLY A 80 17.61 15.35 -7.25
CA GLY A 80 18.94 15.87 -6.97
C GLY A 80 19.61 16.43 -8.23
N ARG A 81 19.62 15.64 -9.32
CA ARG A 81 20.17 16.06 -10.63
C ARG A 81 19.39 17.23 -11.22
N TYR A 82 18.06 17.13 -11.29
CA TYR A 82 17.20 18.18 -11.82
C TYR A 82 17.47 19.52 -11.13
N LYS A 83 17.46 19.57 -9.79
CA LYS A 83 17.70 20.81 -9.04
C LYS A 83 19.12 21.34 -9.21
N THR A 84 20.12 20.46 -9.31
CA THR A 84 21.51 20.87 -9.62
C THR A 84 21.62 21.52 -11.00
N MET A 85 20.93 20.96 -12.00
CA MET A 85 20.87 21.53 -13.35
C MET A 85 20.04 22.82 -13.41
N LYS A 86 19.06 23.01 -12.52
CA LYS A 86 18.33 24.27 -12.33
C LYS A 86 19.12 25.33 -11.56
N GLY A 87 20.37 25.04 -11.18
CA GLY A 87 21.29 26.01 -10.58
C GLY A 87 21.36 25.99 -9.05
N PHE A 88 20.69 25.05 -8.38
CA PHE A 88 20.75 24.91 -6.92
C PHE A 88 22.01 24.18 -6.46
N TYR A 89 22.50 24.52 -5.28
CA TYR A 89 23.46 23.69 -4.56
C TYR A 89 22.71 22.56 -3.84
N VAL A 90 22.92 21.32 -4.30
CA VAL A 90 22.25 20.14 -3.74
C VAL A 90 23.29 19.23 -3.09
N GLU A 91 23.55 19.43 -1.80
CA GLU A 91 24.36 18.47 -1.02
C GLU A 91 23.61 17.14 -0.93
N ARG A 92 24.31 16.03 -1.18
CA ARG A 92 23.71 14.68 -1.13
C ARG A 92 24.61 13.79 -0.31
N LYS A 93 24.38 13.76 1.00
CA LYS A 93 25.19 13.02 1.95
C LYS A 93 24.60 11.63 2.17
N ALA A 94 25.45 10.59 2.13
CA ALA A 94 25.02 9.23 2.46
C ALA A 94 24.83 9.07 3.98
N GLY A 95 23.94 8.15 4.36
CA GLY A 95 23.70 7.78 5.74
C GLY A 95 23.62 6.29 5.96
N TRP A 96 23.97 5.84 7.17
CA TRP A 96 23.83 4.44 7.54
C TRP A 96 23.12 4.32 8.89
N ASP A 97 22.01 3.59 8.90
CA ASP A 97 21.33 3.20 10.12
C ASP A 97 21.93 1.87 10.56
N THR A 98 22.70 1.94 11.64
CA THR A 98 23.58 0.85 12.04
C THR A 98 23.13 0.14 13.31
N HIS A 99 22.03 0.56 13.92
CA HIS A 99 21.58 0.07 15.22
C HIS A 99 20.31 -0.77 15.13
N GLY A 100 20.01 -1.44 16.25
CA GLY A 100 18.72 -2.04 16.51
C GLY A 100 18.57 -3.49 16.06
N LEU A 101 17.36 -3.97 16.27
CA LEU A 101 16.97 -5.37 16.09
C LEU A 101 17.34 -5.98 14.73
N PRO A 102 17.20 -5.27 13.58
CA PRO A 102 17.50 -5.89 12.29
C PRO A 102 18.96 -6.30 12.11
N VAL A 103 19.91 -5.61 12.75
CA VAL A 103 21.35 -5.96 12.73
C VAL A 103 21.62 -7.12 13.68
N GLU A 104 21.09 -7.06 14.90
CA GLU A 104 21.25 -8.12 15.89
C GLU A 104 20.70 -9.46 15.38
N LEU A 105 19.52 -9.47 14.76
CA LEU A 105 18.90 -10.68 14.20
C LEU A 105 19.73 -11.31 13.08
N GLU A 106 20.47 -10.51 12.31
CA GLU A 106 21.35 -11.04 11.27
C GLU A 106 22.58 -11.72 11.90
N VAL A 107 23.16 -11.12 12.94
CA VAL A 107 24.27 -11.73 13.69
C VAL A 107 23.81 -12.97 14.44
N GLU A 108 22.64 -12.95 15.08
CA GLU A 108 22.04 -14.11 15.75
C GLU A 108 21.89 -15.29 14.76
N LYS A 109 21.42 -15.04 13.53
CA LYS A 109 21.32 -16.07 12.48
C LYS A 109 22.68 -16.62 12.05
N GLN A 110 23.70 -15.77 11.91
CA GLN A 110 25.04 -16.18 11.52
C GLN A 110 25.73 -17.03 12.59
N LEU A 111 25.43 -16.76 13.86
CA LEU A 111 25.97 -17.48 15.01
C LEU A 111 25.10 -18.67 15.43
N HIS A 112 23.93 -18.85 14.82
CA HIS A 112 22.95 -19.87 15.18
C HIS A 112 22.51 -19.84 16.65
N ILE A 113 22.43 -18.64 17.24
CA ILE A 113 21.96 -18.41 18.61
C ILE A 113 20.58 -17.77 18.63
N SER A 114 19.89 -17.80 19.77
CA SER A 114 18.52 -17.30 19.89
C SER A 114 18.27 -16.43 21.12
N GLY A 115 18.60 -15.15 20.99
CA GLY A 115 18.18 -14.11 21.93
C GLY A 115 19.02 -13.98 23.19
N LYS A 116 18.38 -13.45 24.24
CA LYS A 116 19.04 -12.78 25.36
C LYS A 116 20.00 -13.69 26.14
N PHE A 117 19.53 -14.89 26.48
CA PHE A 117 20.26 -15.86 27.30
C PHE A 117 21.58 -16.30 26.64
N ASP A 118 21.53 -16.69 25.37
CA ASP A 118 22.72 -17.15 24.64
C ASP A 118 23.73 -16.00 24.47
N ILE A 119 23.25 -14.77 24.23
CA ILE A 119 24.10 -13.58 24.12
C ILE A 119 24.85 -13.32 25.43
N GLU A 120 24.17 -13.35 26.58
CA GLU A 120 24.80 -13.04 27.88
C GLU A 120 25.70 -14.17 28.37
N ASN A 121 25.29 -15.44 28.21
CA ASN A 121 25.98 -16.57 28.83
C ASN A 121 27.01 -17.26 27.93
N GLU A 122 26.81 -17.28 26.61
CA GLU A 122 27.70 -18.01 25.69
C GLU A 122 28.67 -17.09 24.94
N ILE A 123 28.22 -15.87 24.59
CA ILE A 123 29.00 -14.96 23.75
C ILE A 123 29.61 -13.79 24.54
N GLY A 124 28.84 -13.19 25.44
CA GLY A 124 29.13 -11.92 26.09
C GLY A 124 28.71 -10.70 25.25
N VAL A 125 28.16 -9.68 25.91
CA VAL A 125 27.63 -8.45 25.28
C VAL A 125 28.68 -7.71 24.44
N GLU A 126 29.92 -7.60 24.95
CA GLU A 126 31.02 -6.93 24.24
C GLU A 126 31.31 -7.59 22.89
N ARG A 127 31.49 -8.91 22.88
CA ARG A 127 31.76 -9.69 21.67
C ARG A 127 30.60 -9.63 20.69
N PHE A 128 29.37 -9.73 21.19
CA PHE A 128 28.16 -9.64 20.35
C PHE A 128 28.05 -8.26 19.65
N ASN A 129 28.25 -7.16 20.39
CA ASN A 129 28.22 -5.81 19.83
C ASN A 129 29.35 -5.57 18.82
N LYS A 130 30.54 -6.15 19.04
CA LYS A 130 31.64 -6.13 18.07
C LYS A 130 31.25 -6.82 16.75
N LEU A 131 30.60 -7.98 16.83
CA LEU A 131 30.11 -8.71 15.64
C LEU A 131 29.01 -7.93 14.90
N CYS A 132 28.12 -7.25 15.63
CA CYS A 132 27.12 -6.36 15.03
C CYS A 132 27.78 -5.22 14.23
N ARG A 133 28.80 -4.58 14.82
CA ARG A 133 29.59 -3.53 14.17
C ARG A 133 30.30 -4.04 12.90
N GLU A 134 30.92 -5.21 12.95
CA GLU A 134 31.59 -5.83 11.79
C GLU A 134 30.61 -6.20 10.66
N SER A 135 29.42 -6.68 11.02
CA SER A 135 28.36 -7.03 10.05
C SER A 135 27.88 -5.80 9.26
N VAL A 136 27.70 -4.67 9.95
CA VAL A 136 27.29 -3.39 9.36
C VAL A 136 28.28 -2.95 8.28
N TYR A 137 29.59 -2.91 8.58
CA TYR A 137 30.60 -2.46 7.61
C TYR A 137 30.61 -3.30 6.33
N ARG A 138 30.44 -4.62 6.46
CA ARG A 138 30.41 -5.54 5.31
C ARG A 138 29.27 -5.21 4.34
N TYR A 139 28.07 -4.95 4.85
CA TYR A 139 26.93 -4.64 3.98
C TYR A 139 27.03 -3.24 3.37
N VAL A 140 27.61 -2.25 4.07
CA VAL A 140 27.81 -0.90 3.53
C VAL A 140 28.60 -0.91 2.21
N ASP A 141 29.61 -1.76 2.08
CA ASP A 141 30.38 -1.89 0.83
C ASP A 141 29.50 -2.40 -0.32
N GLU A 142 28.68 -3.42 -0.07
CA GLU A 142 27.73 -3.95 -1.07
C GLU A 142 26.70 -2.89 -1.48
N TRP A 143 26.17 -2.14 -0.51
CA TRP A 143 25.25 -1.03 -0.76
C TRP A 143 25.89 0.09 -1.56
N THR A 144 27.15 0.44 -1.28
CA THR A 144 27.89 1.47 -2.02
C THR A 144 28.13 1.03 -3.48
N ALA A 145 28.55 -0.21 -3.70
CA ALA A 145 28.72 -0.78 -5.03
C ALA A 145 27.41 -0.76 -5.84
N PHE A 146 26.30 -1.21 -5.23
CA PHE A 146 24.96 -1.17 -5.81
C PHE A 146 24.54 0.27 -6.19
N SER A 147 24.73 1.22 -5.28
CA SER A 147 24.38 2.64 -5.52
C SER A 147 25.14 3.24 -6.69
N ARG A 148 26.45 2.97 -6.75
CA ARG A 148 27.31 3.42 -7.83
C ARG A 148 26.84 2.82 -9.14
N ARG A 149 26.54 1.51 -9.18
CA ARG A 149 26.09 0.80 -10.40
C ARG A 149 24.81 1.39 -10.98
N MET A 150 23.92 1.92 -10.14
CA MET A 150 22.68 2.58 -10.55
C MET A 150 22.78 4.10 -10.79
N ALA A 151 23.99 4.66 -10.74
CA ALA A 151 24.27 6.10 -10.83
C ALA A 151 23.60 6.96 -9.75
N PHE A 152 23.40 6.44 -8.54
CA PHE A 152 22.95 7.27 -7.42
C PHE A 152 24.14 8.05 -6.83
N TRP A 153 24.16 9.36 -7.02
CA TRP A 153 25.25 10.21 -6.52
C TRP A 153 25.01 10.63 -5.08
N LEU A 154 25.85 10.10 -4.19
CA LEU A 154 25.98 10.50 -2.79
C LEU A 154 27.45 10.71 -2.43
N ASP A 155 27.69 11.55 -1.43
CA ASP A 155 28.95 11.65 -0.72
C ASP A 155 29.04 10.52 0.32
N TYR A 156 29.79 9.47 -0.05
CA TYR A 156 30.08 8.33 0.81
C TYR A 156 31.31 8.55 1.70
N GLU A 157 32.19 9.49 1.34
CA GLU A 157 33.41 9.77 2.11
C GLU A 157 33.05 10.46 3.43
N ASN A 158 32.07 11.36 3.39
CA ASN A 158 31.57 12.08 4.57
C ASN A 158 30.21 11.55 5.07
N ALA A 159 29.92 10.26 4.85
CA ALA A 159 28.67 9.63 5.29
C ALA A 159 28.50 9.73 6.81
N TYR A 160 27.27 9.94 7.30
CA TYR A 160 26.98 9.87 8.74
C TYR A 160 26.62 8.44 9.15
N TRP A 161 26.91 8.09 10.40
CA TRP A 161 26.72 6.75 10.94
C TRP A 161 26.08 6.85 12.32
N THR A 162 24.97 6.16 12.54
CA THR A 162 24.25 6.22 13.82
C THR A 162 25.07 5.65 14.99
N LEU A 163 26.02 4.74 14.71
CA LEU A 163 26.99 4.20 15.70
C LEU A 163 28.13 5.14 16.09
N THR A 164 28.26 6.34 15.51
CA THR A 164 29.37 7.22 15.90
C THR A 164 29.06 7.91 17.22
N SER A 165 30.07 8.05 18.09
CA SER A 165 29.91 8.74 19.38
C SER A 165 29.39 10.18 19.21
N ASP A 166 29.78 10.85 18.13
CA ASP A 166 29.28 12.19 17.79
C ASP A 166 27.77 12.23 17.53
N TYR A 167 27.26 11.25 16.78
CA TYR A 167 25.84 11.10 16.50
C TYR A 167 25.06 10.74 17.76
N ILE A 168 25.55 9.78 18.55
CA ILE A 168 24.95 9.35 19.82
C ILE A 168 24.82 10.53 20.80
N GLN A 169 25.84 11.38 20.91
CA GLN A 169 25.78 12.55 21.79
C GLN A 169 24.74 13.58 21.34
N SER A 170 24.52 13.72 20.03
CA SER A 170 23.42 14.56 19.51
C SER A 170 22.05 13.97 19.87
N VAL A 171 21.92 12.65 19.79
CA VAL A 171 20.71 11.94 20.23
C VAL A 171 20.49 12.07 21.74
N TRP A 172 21.55 11.98 22.55
CA TRP A 172 21.48 12.21 24.00
C TRP A 172 21.05 13.65 24.34
N TRP A 173 21.56 14.64 23.62
CA TRP A 173 21.08 16.02 23.74
C TRP A 173 19.58 16.14 23.44
N ALA A 174 19.08 15.48 22.39
CA ALA A 174 17.67 15.51 22.05
C ALA A 174 16.81 14.89 23.16
N LEU A 175 17.23 13.73 23.69
CA LEU A 175 16.57 13.08 24.82
C LEU A 175 16.61 13.96 26.07
N ARG A 176 17.76 14.59 26.38
CA ARG A 176 17.87 15.53 27.50
C ARG A 176 16.95 16.73 27.33
N THR A 177 16.86 17.28 26.14
CA THR A 177 15.98 18.42 25.85
C THR A 177 14.51 18.05 26.04
N MET A 178 14.10 16.85 25.61
CA MET A 178 12.74 16.34 25.86
C MET A 178 12.50 16.04 27.34
N TRP A 179 13.50 15.51 28.05
CA TRP A 179 13.48 15.27 29.49
C TRP A 179 13.23 16.56 30.27
N ASP A 180 14.00 17.61 30.00
CA ASP A 180 13.89 18.91 30.67
C ASP A 180 12.55 19.59 30.38
N ARG A 181 11.90 19.25 29.26
CA ARG A 181 10.52 19.69 28.91
C ARG A 181 9.42 18.82 29.55
N GLY A 182 9.78 17.82 30.36
CA GLY A 182 8.84 16.90 31.00
C GLY A 182 8.09 16.00 30.02
N LEU A 183 8.69 15.70 28.86
CA LEU A 183 8.07 14.87 27.81
C LEU A 183 8.47 13.40 27.91
N ILE A 184 9.47 13.07 28.72
CA ILE A 184 9.92 11.69 28.93
C ILE A 184 9.42 11.19 30.26
N TYR A 185 8.80 10.01 30.26
CA TYR A 185 8.35 9.35 31.48
C TYR A 185 8.55 7.84 31.39
N LYS A 186 8.59 7.19 32.56
CA LYS A 186 8.62 5.74 32.67
C LYS A 186 7.19 5.24 32.85
N GLY A 187 6.79 4.26 32.05
CA GLY A 187 5.48 3.62 32.12
C GLY A 187 5.58 2.12 31.86
N PHE A 188 4.44 1.47 31.71
CA PHE A 188 4.36 0.05 31.42
C PHE A 188 3.98 -0.21 29.98
N ARG A 189 4.63 -1.20 29.38
CA ARG A 189 4.27 -1.77 28.07
C ARG A 189 3.96 -3.24 28.25
N VAL A 190 2.71 -3.63 28.06
CA VAL A 190 2.33 -5.05 28.01
C VAL A 190 2.70 -5.62 26.65
N ALA A 191 3.47 -6.70 26.63
CA ALA A 191 3.85 -7.41 25.42
C ALA A 191 3.81 -8.93 25.66
N PRO A 192 3.64 -9.75 24.59
CA PRO A 192 3.92 -11.16 24.67
C PRO A 192 5.37 -11.37 25.12
N TYR A 193 5.56 -12.21 26.12
CA TYR A 193 6.82 -12.39 26.82
C TYR A 193 7.11 -13.87 27.01
N CYS A 194 8.35 -14.27 26.69
CA CYS A 194 8.81 -15.63 26.94
C CYS A 194 9.53 -15.68 28.29
N PRO A 195 8.96 -16.35 29.30
CA PRO A 195 9.57 -16.44 30.64
C PRO A 195 10.89 -17.22 30.63
N ARG A 196 11.01 -18.22 29.74
CA ARG A 196 12.25 -18.99 29.59
C ARG A 196 13.38 -18.17 28.93
N CYS A 197 13.06 -17.43 27.87
CA CYS A 197 14.05 -16.61 27.15
C CYS A 197 14.28 -15.24 27.78
N ALA A 198 13.49 -14.90 28.82
CA ALA A 198 13.49 -13.62 29.52
C ALA A 198 13.44 -12.39 28.58
N THR A 199 12.58 -12.44 27.56
CA THR A 199 12.49 -11.39 26.53
C THR A 199 11.06 -11.23 26.01
N PRO A 200 10.62 -9.99 25.71
CA PRO A 200 9.40 -9.77 24.93
C PRO A 200 9.60 -10.25 23.49
N LEU A 201 8.50 -10.60 22.83
CA LEU A 201 8.44 -10.97 21.41
C LEU A 201 7.74 -9.88 20.60
N SER A 202 8.20 -9.68 19.37
CA SER A 202 7.50 -8.86 18.38
C SER A 202 6.30 -9.59 17.78
N SER A 203 5.39 -8.86 17.13
CA SER A 203 4.23 -9.45 16.44
C SER A 203 4.62 -10.44 15.34
N HIS A 204 5.77 -10.23 14.69
CA HIS A 204 6.29 -11.16 13.67
C HIS A 204 6.78 -12.47 14.27
N GLU A 205 7.43 -12.41 15.44
CA GLU A 205 7.88 -13.59 16.17
C GLU A 205 6.70 -14.33 16.82
N LEU A 206 5.69 -13.59 17.29
CA LEU A 206 4.46 -14.16 17.83
C LEU A 206 3.71 -14.97 16.76
N ALA A 207 3.60 -14.45 15.55
CA ALA A 207 2.90 -15.10 14.43
C ALA A 207 3.52 -16.45 14.00
N GLN A 208 4.77 -16.72 14.37
CA GLN A 208 5.47 -17.97 14.03
C GLN A 208 5.25 -19.09 15.07
N GLY A 209 4.69 -18.76 16.23
CA GLY A 209 4.67 -19.65 17.39
C GLY A 209 3.27 -20.10 17.83
N TYR A 210 2.23 -19.92 17.02
CA TYR A 210 0.89 -20.37 17.41
C TYR A 210 0.75 -21.89 17.33
N ARG A 211 0.22 -22.48 18.41
CA ARG A 211 -0.19 -23.88 18.45
C ARG A 211 -1.71 -23.96 18.59
N ASP A 212 -2.34 -24.75 17.75
CA ASP A 212 -3.78 -25.02 17.83
C ASP A 212 -4.10 -26.09 18.88
N ASN A 213 -5.33 -26.07 19.39
CA ASN A 213 -5.86 -27.05 20.34
C ASN A 213 -5.04 -27.17 21.64
N VAL A 214 -4.51 -26.05 22.16
CA VAL A 214 -3.86 -26.05 23.47
C VAL A 214 -4.95 -26.22 24.55
N PRO A 215 -4.84 -27.24 25.42
CA PRO A 215 -5.76 -27.39 26.54
C PRO A 215 -5.40 -26.39 27.64
N ASP A 216 -6.28 -25.43 27.88
CA ASP A 216 -6.19 -24.51 29.01
C ASP A 216 -7.42 -24.66 29.91
N PRO A 217 -7.26 -24.42 31.23
CA PRO A 217 -8.40 -24.40 32.15
C PRO A 217 -9.34 -23.26 31.78
N SER A 218 -10.64 -23.50 31.79
CA SER A 218 -11.71 -22.52 31.60
C SER A 218 -12.52 -22.47 32.89
N VAL A 219 -12.36 -21.40 33.67
CA VAL A 219 -12.94 -21.33 35.02
C VAL A 219 -13.88 -20.14 35.16
N TYR A 220 -14.98 -20.37 35.87
CA TYR A 220 -15.93 -19.36 36.27
C TYR A 220 -15.80 -19.16 37.77
N VAL A 221 -15.51 -17.94 38.20
CA VAL A 221 -15.14 -17.61 39.58
C VAL A 221 -16.13 -16.61 40.17
N ARG A 222 -16.56 -16.89 41.40
CA ARG A 222 -17.45 -16.04 42.20
C ARG A 222 -16.65 -14.94 42.88
N PHE A 223 -17.01 -13.70 42.60
CA PHE A 223 -16.54 -12.51 43.32
C PHE A 223 -17.67 -12.02 44.23
N ARG A 224 -17.62 -12.38 45.52
CA ARG A 224 -18.67 -12.05 46.50
C ARG A 224 -18.71 -10.54 46.74
N LEU A 225 -19.90 -9.94 46.73
CA LEU A 225 -20.03 -8.51 47.03
C LEU A 225 -19.82 -8.24 48.52
N LYS A 226 -19.04 -7.22 48.88
CA LYS A 226 -18.77 -6.88 50.29
C LYS A 226 -20.04 -6.52 51.07
N LYS A 227 -20.96 -5.79 50.42
CA LYS A 227 -22.22 -5.33 51.04
C LYS A 227 -23.32 -6.40 51.04
N ASP A 228 -23.20 -7.43 50.20
CA ASP A 228 -24.16 -8.53 50.10
C ASP A 228 -23.41 -9.85 49.85
N PRO A 229 -22.88 -10.50 50.89
CA PRO A 229 -22.06 -11.71 50.75
C PRO A 229 -22.80 -12.92 50.15
N LYS A 230 -24.14 -12.87 50.07
CA LYS A 230 -24.95 -13.89 49.39
C LYS A 230 -25.01 -13.69 47.88
N THR A 231 -24.56 -12.54 47.39
CA THR A 231 -24.51 -12.20 45.97
C THR A 231 -23.07 -12.19 45.48
N SER A 232 -22.80 -12.89 44.39
CA SER A 232 -21.50 -12.88 43.71
C SER A 232 -21.63 -12.40 42.27
N ILE A 233 -20.64 -11.66 41.79
CA ILE A 233 -20.45 -11.42 40.36
C ILE A 233 -19.65 -12.59 39.79
N LEU A 234 -20.14 -13.17 38.70
CA LEU A 234 -19.48 -14.30 38.03
C LEU A 234 -18.57 -13.77 36.92
N ALA A 235 -17.26 -14.01 37.03
CA ALA A 235 -16.28 -13.69 36.00
C ALA A 235 -15.63 -14.96 35.44
N TRP A 236 -15.24 -14.91 34.18
CA TRP A 236 -14.61 -16.01 33.45
C TRP A 236 -13.15 -15.71 33.15
N THR A 237 -12.29 -16.73 33.21
CA THR A 237 -10.90 -16.63 32.73
C THR A 237 -10.39 -17.99 32.25
N THR A 238 -9.51 -17.95 31.24
CA THR A 238 -8.72 -19.10 30.79
C THR A 238 -7.32 -19.16 31.43
N THR A 239 -7.00 -18.17 32.27
CA THR A 239 -5.69 -18.03 32.91
C THR A 239 -5.80 -17.88 34.43
N PRO A 240 -6.14 -18.95 35.18
CA PRO A 240 -6.30 -18.87 36.64
C PRO A 240 -5.11 -18.22 37.37
N TRP A 241 -3.88 -18.40 36.87
CA TRP A 241 -2.67 -17.76 37.38
C TRP A 241 -2.69 -16.23 37.41
N THR A 242 -3.57 -15.56 36.66
CA THR A 242 -3.71 -14.10 36.71
C THR A 242 -4.63 -13.61 37.84
N LEU A 243 -5.41 -14.50 38.47
CA LEU A 243 -6.33 -14.17 39.57
C LEU A 243 -5.63 -13.62 40.82
N PRO A 244 -4.44 -14.11 41.23
CA PRO A 244 -3.62 -13.43 42.25
C PRO A 244 -3.32 -11.96 41.94
N GLY A 245 -3.30 -11.61 40.65
CA GLY A 245 -3.11 -10.25 40.12
C GLY A 245 -4.38 -9.40 40.02
N ASN A 246 -5.53 -9.89 40.51
CA ASN A 246 -6.80 -9.18 40.33
C ASN A 246 -6.86 -7.86 41.08
N VAL A 247 -7.26 -6.79 40.36
CA VAL A 247 -7.45 -5.47 40.94
C VAL A 247 -8.81 -4.83 40.62
N ALA A 248 -9.56 -5.33 39.64
CA ALA A 248 -10.92 -4.88 39.32
C ALA A 248 -11.74 -5.93 38.57
N LEU A 249 -13.04 -5.67 38.41
CA LEU A 249 -13.91 -6.37 37.45
C LEU A 249 -14.40 -5.37 36.40
N ALA A 250 -14.35 -5.74 35.13
CA ALA A 250 -14.78 -4.90 34.03
C ALA A 250 -16.15 -5.35 33.48
N VAL A 251 -17.05 -4.39 33.29
CA VAL A 251 -18.39 -4.56 32.69
C VAL A 251 -18.63 -3.51 31.62
N ASP A 252 -19.43 -3.82 30.60
CA ASP A 252 -19.86 -2.81 29.63
C ASP A 252 -21.11 -2.08 30.17
N ASN A 253 -21.19 -0.77 29.95
CA ASN A 253 -22.28 0.06 30.50
C ASN A 253 -23.66 -0.28 29.93
N ASP A 254 -23.71 -0.74 28.68
CA ASP A 254 -24.95 -0.91 27.90
C ASP A 254 -25.36 -2.37 27.76
N ILE A 255 -24.49 -3.33 28.08
CA ILE A 255 -24.84 -4.75 28.21
C ILE A 255 -25.89 -4.96 29.32
N ASP A 256 -26.86 -5.83 29.05
CA ASP A 256 -27.85 -6.28 30.03
C ASP A 256 -27.28 -7.39 30.92
N TYR A 257 -27.36 -7.19 32.23
CA TYR A 257 -26.98 -8.12 33.27
C TYR A 257 -28.20 -8.58 34.06
N VAL A 258 -28.11 -9.79 34.61
CA VAL A 258 -29.15 -10.39 35.42
C VAL A 258 -28.60 -10.82 36.76
N LYS A 259 -29.37 -10.56 37.83
CA LYS A 259 -29.20 -11.22 39.11
C LYS A 259 -30.14 -12.41 39.13
N VAL A 260 -29.58 -13.61 39.29
CA VAL A 260 -30.33 -14.85 39.39
C VAL A 260 -30.13 -15.47 40.76
N LYS A 261 -31.15 -16.19 41.24
CA LYS A 261 -31.07 -17.02 42.43
C LYS A 261 -30.91 -18.47 42.01
N GLN A 262 -29.87 -19.12 42.52
CA GLN A 262 -29.61 -20.53 42.26
C GLN A 262 -29.27 -21.22 43.59
N GLY A 263 -30.17 -22.12 44.01
CA GLY A 263 -30.11 -22.69 45.37
C GLY A 263 -30.24 -21.61 46.44
N GLY A 264 -29.19 -21.45 47.27
CA GLY A 264 -29.13 -20.50 48.38
C GLY A 264 -28.34 -19.22 48.12
N GLU A 265 -27.78 -19.04 46.92
CA GLU A 265 -26.95 -17.89 46.54
C GLU A 265 -27.56 -17.09 45.37
N PHE A 266 -27.05 -15.87 45.18
CA PHE A 266 -27.38 -15.00 44.05
C PHE A 266 -26.14 -14.78 43.17
N LEU A 267 -26.32 -14.83 41.86
CA LEU A 267 -25.24 -14.67 40.88
C LEU A 267 -25.58 -13.54 39.90
N ILE A 268 -24.60 -12.70 39.59
CA ILE A 268 -24.69 -11.64 38.60
C ILE A 268 -23.80 -11.97 37.40
N LEU A 269 -24.37 -11.96 36.21
CA LEU A 269 -23.71 -12.19 34.92
C LEU A 269 -24.52 -11.54 33.79
N ALA A 270 -23.96 -11.45 32.59
CA ALA A 270 -24.69 -10.91 31.44
C ALA A 270 -25.89 -11.80 31.08
N GLU A 271 -27.02 -11.19 30.71
CA GLU A 271 -28.27 -11.91 30.37
C GLU A 271 -28.02 -12.94 29.24
N ALA A 272 -27.27 -12.55 28.22
CA ALA A 272 -26.91 -13.40 27.09
C ALA A 272 -26.05 -14.62 27.50
N ARG A 273 -25.48 -14.64 28.71
CA ARG A 273 -24.58 -15.69 29.22
C ARG A 273 -25.19 -16.57 30.30
N THR A 274 -26.49 -16.51 30.55
CA THR A 274 -27.16 -17.39 31.53
C THR A 274 -27.00 -18.88 31.21
N GLY A 275 -26.70 -19.24 29.96
CA GLY A 275 -26.41 -20.62 29.55
C GLY A 275 -25.14 -21.22 30.19
N VAL A 276 -24.30 -20.42 30.84
CA VAL A 276 -23.14 -20.89 31.63
C VAL A 276 -23.58 -21.57 32.94
N LEU A 277 -24.76 -21.23 33.45
CA LEU A 277 -25.23 -21.71 34.74
C LEU A 277 -25.64 -23.19 34.69
N ASP A 278 -25.21 -23.95 35.70
CA ASP A 278 -25.52 -25.38 35.79
C ASP A 278 -26.88 -25.60 36.48
N GLY A 279 -27.91 -25.93 35.72
CA GLY A 279 -29.24 -26.27 36.23
C GLY A 279 -30.22 -25.08 36.31
N PRO A 280 -31.44 -25.29 36.86
CA PRO A 280 -32.48 -24.26 36.90
C PRO A 280 -32.10 -23.11 37.83
N PHE A 281 -32.52 -21.89 37.45
CA PHE A 281 -32.35 -20.68 38.25
C PHE A 281 -33.63 -19.84 38.21
N GLU A 282 -33.79 -18.96 39.19
CA GLU A 282 -34.87 -17.98 39.26
C GLU A 282 -34.30 -16.59 38.93
N LEU A 283 -34.88 -15.89 37.95
CA LEU A 283 -34.50 -14.51 37.66
C LEU A 283 -35.04 -13.59 38.76
N VAL A 284 -34.16 -12.80 39.39
CA VAL A 284 -34.51 -11.90 40.50
C VAL A 284 -34.59 -10.46 40.03
N GLU A 285 -33.61 -10.03 39.23
CA GLU A 285 -33.49 -8.64 38.81
C GLU A 285 -32.75 -8.55 37.46
N LYS A 286 -33.11 -7.56 36.64
CA LYS A 286 -32.38 -7.16 35.44
C LYS A 286 -31.79 -5.77 35.65
N MET A 287 -30.56 -5.56 35.18
CA MET A 287 -29.83 -4.30 35.33
C MET A 287 -28.90 -4.05 34.15
N LYS A 288 -28.60 -2.79 33.88
CA LYS A 288 -27.52 -2.41 32.96
C LYS A 288 -26.17 -2.43 33.66
N GLY A 289 -25.08 -2.67 32.93
CA GLY A 289 -23.75 -2.72 33.54
C GLY A 289 -23.34 -1.43 34.24
N ARG A 290 -23.84 -0.27 33.80
CA ARG A 290 -23.66 1.01 34.52
C ARG A 290 -24.20 1.01 35.95
N GLN A 291 -25.14 0.12 36.29
CA GLN A 291 -25.68 -0.04 37.65
C GLN A 291 -24.79 -0.94 38.53
N LEU A 292 -23.86 -1.68 37.92
CA LEU A 292 -22.88 -2.52 38.62
C LEU A 292 -21.60 -1.77 38.94
N VAL A 293 -21.30 -0.68 38.22
CA VAL A 293 -20.12 0.16 38.45
C VAL A 293 -20.06 0.63 39.91
N ASP A 294 -18.85 0.68 40.46
CA ASP A 294 -18.52 1.02 41.85
C ASP A 294 -18.96 -0.02 42.91
N LEU A 295 -19.56 -1.15 42.51
CA LEU A 295 -19.79 -2.25 43.46
C LEU A 295 -18.47 -2.85 43.91
N GLU A 296 -18.26 -2.91 45.23
CA GLU A 296 -17.09 -3.53 45.83
C GLU A 296 -17.29 -5.03 46.08
N TYR A 297 -16.25 -5.80 45.82
CA TYR A 297 -16.22 -7.25 46.05
C TYR A 297 -15.08 -7.66 46.98
N GLU A 298 -15.24 -8.81 47.62
CA GLU A 298 -14.20 -9.43 48.44
C GLU A 298 -13.08 -9.95 47.52
N PRO A 299 -11.81 -9.59 47.76
CA PRO A 299 -10.72 -10.09 46.93
C PRO A 299 -10.58 -11.61 47.02
N ILE A 300 -10.33 -12.23 45.88
CA ILE A 300 -9.93 -13.64 45.82
C ILE A 300 -8.57 -13.81 46.49
N TYR A 301 -7.64 -12.90 46.18
CA TYR A 301 -6.30 -12.76 46.74
C TYR A 301 -5.97 -11.27 46.86
N SER A 302 -5.13 -10.88 47.82
CA SER A 302 -4.76 -9.48 48.08
C SER A 302 -3.32 -9.13 47.70
N TYR A 303 -2.61 -9.98 46.95
CA TYR A 303 -1.17 -9.83 46.69
C TYR A 303 -0.80 -8.69 45.73
N SER A 304 -1.70 -8.28 44.84
CA SER A 304 -1.41 -7.32 43.77
C SER A 304 -1.88 -5.90 44.07
N VAL A 305 -2.56 -5.68 45.19
CA VAL A 305 -3.05 -4.33 45.58
C VAL A 305 -2.10 -3.75 46.64
N PRO A 306 -1.40 -2.65 46.35
CA PRO A 306 -0.58 -1.93 47.32
C PRO A 306 -1.38 -1.44 48.53
N GLU A 307 -0.70 -1.16 49.66
CA GLU A 307 -1.33 -0.67 50.91
C GLU A 307 -2.10 0.65 50.75
N LYS A 308 -1.88 1.40 49.66
CA LYS A 308 -2.53 2.69 49.38
C LYS A 308 -3.25 2.67 48.03
N GLY A 309 -4.47 3.19 48.02
CA GLY A 309 -5.31 3.37 46.82
C GLY A 309 -6.61 2.57 46.90
N HIS A 310 -7.47 2.71 45.88
CA HIS A 310 -8.76 2.04 45.81
C HIS A 310 -8.74 1.01 44.68
N ALA A 311 -9.07 -0.24 44.99
CA ALA A 311 -9.10 -1.37 44.08
C ALA A 311 -10.23 -2.33 44.50
N GLN A 312 -10.45 -3.39 43.73
CA GLN A 312 -11.42 -4.46 43.98
C GLN A 312 -12.88 -3.97 43.93
N TYR A 313 -13.18 -3.22 42.88
CA TYR A 313 -14.52 -2.76 42.53
C TYR A 313 -14.78 -2.93 41.03
N VAL A 314 -16.05 -2.79 40.64
CA VAL A 314 -16.47 -2.91 39.25
C VAL A 314 -16.25 -1.59 38.50
N VAL A 315 -15.63 -1.65 37.32
CA VAL A 315 -15.36 -0.51 36.43
C VAL A 315 -16.01 -0.69 35.06
N PRO A 316 -16.39 0.41 34.38
CA PRO A 316 -16.94 0.33 33.03
C PRO A 316 -15.82 0.16 32.00
N ALA A 317 -16.04 -0.72 31.02
CA ALA A 317 -15.10 -1.01 29.94
C ALA A 317 -15.85 -1.35 28.63
N ASP A 318 -15.42 -0.75 27.52
CA ASP A 318 -16.02 -0.90 26.19
C ASP A 318 -15.53 -2.12 25.40
N PHE A 319 -14.54 -2.85 25.93
CA PHE A 319 -13.99 -4.07 25.33
C PHE A 319 -14.67 -5.36 25.83
N VAL A 320 -15.60 -5.26 26.80
CA VAL A 320 -16.31 -6.42 27.34
C VAL A 320 -17.35 -6.91 26.33
N SER A 321 -17.35 -8.23 26.05
CA SER A 321 -18.27 -8.87 25.10
C SER A 321 -19.15 -9.94 25.78
N THR A 322 -20.28 -10.27 25.14
CA THR A 322 -21.16 -11.41 25.48
C THR A 322 -20.98 -12.63 24.57
N ASP A 323 -19.98 -12.64 23.68
CA ASP A 323 -19.74 -13.76 22.78
C ASP A 323 -19.23 -15.00 23.55
N GLU A 324 -18.40 -14.78 24.57
CA GLU A 324 -17.78 -15.82 25.40
C GLU A 324 -17.78 -15.44 26.90
N GLY A 325 -17.47 -16.41 27.77
CA GLY A 325 -17.39 -16.19 29.21
C GLY A 325 -18.73 -15.86 29.88
N SER A 326 -18.71 -14.93 30.83
CA SER A 326 -19.88 -14.52 31.63
C SER A 326 -20.37 -13.09 31.34
N GLY A 327 -19.71 -12.37 30.43
CA GLY A 327 -19.93 -10.94 30.20
C GLY A 327 -19.37 -10.05 31.31
N VAL A 328 -18.53 -10.60 32.20
CA VAL A 328 -17.73 -9.86 33.17
C VAL A 328 -16.28 -10.33 33.04
N VAL A 329 -15.36 -9.38 32.92
CA VAL A 329 -13.93 -9.67 32.75
C VAL A 329 -13.19 -9.41 34.06
N HIS A 330 -12.46 -10.42 34.55
CA HIS A 330 -11.49 -10.22 35.62
C HIS A 330 -10.32 -9.39 35.10
N THR A 331 -9.98 -8.30 35.79
CA THR A 331 -8.92 -7.39 35.37
C THR A 331 -7.64 -7.62 36.19
N SER A 332 -6.54 -7.87 35.49
CA SER A 332 -5.19 -8.07 36.02
C SER A 332 -4.22 -7.18 35.25
N ALA A 333 -4.02 -5.95 35.73
CA ALA A 333 -3.42 -4.84 34.99
C ALA A 333 -2.09 -5.19 34.30
N LEU A 334 -1.24 -5.99 34.93
CA LEU A 334 0.12 -6.24 34.45
C LEU A 334 0.24 -7.40 33.46
N TYR A 335 -0.87 -8.06 33.13
CA TYR A 335 -0.88 -9.25 32.25
C TYR A 335 -1.90 -9.14 31.11
N GLY A 336 -2.54 -7.98 30.92
CA GLY A 336 -3.48 -7.70 29.83
C GLY A 336 -3.27 -6.29 29.28
N VAL A 337 -3.32 -6.12 27.95
CA VAL A 337 -3.11 -4.82 27.30
C VAL A 337 -4.27 -3.86 27.62
N ASP A 338 -5.50 -4.34 27.48
CA ASP A 338 -6.70 -3.55 27.78
C ASP A 338 -6.88 -3.36 29.29
N ASP A 339 -6.55 -4.38 30.09
CA ASP A 339 -6.52 -4.32 31.56
C ASP A 339 -5.61 -3.20 32.07
N LEU A 340 -4.37 -3.11 31.56
CA LEU A 340 -3.42 -2.06 31.94
C LEU A 340 -4.00 -0.68 31.63
N LYS A 341 -4.51 -0.50 30.41
CA LYS A 341 -5.07 0.77 29.95
C LYS A 341 -6.26 1.19 30.82
N LEU A 342 -7.13 0.24 31.15
CA LEU A 342 -8.29 0.45 32.01
C LEU A 342 -7.85 0.88 33.42
N CYS A 343 -6.98 0.10 34.07
CA CYS A 343 -6.52 0.40 35.42
C CYS A 343 -5.79 1.75 35.50
N LEU A 344 -4.96 2.09 34.52
CA LEU A 344 -4.30 3.40 34.44
C LEU A 344 -5.31 4.54 34.30
N SER A 345 -6.38 4.36 33.51
CA SER A 345 -7.40 5.41 33.32
C SER A 345 -8.23 5.71 34.58
N PHE A 346 -8.43 4.71 35.45
CA PHE A 346 -9.14 4.83 36.71
C PHE A 346 -8.22 5.05 37.93
N GLY A 347 -6.90 5.07 37.73
CA GLY A 347 -5.93 5.21 38.83
C GLY A 347 -5.94 4.04 39.81
N ILE A 348 -6.33 2.84 39.36
CA ILE A 348 -6.36 1.62 40.19
C ILE A 348 -4.92 1.20 40.46
N PRO A 349 -4.51 1.02 41.74
CA PRO A 349 -3.16 0.62 42.07
C PRO A 349 -2.98 -0.90 41.81
N PHE A 350 -1.79 -1.27 41.35
CA PHE A 350 -1.43 -2.65 41.05
C PHE A 350 0.07 -2.90 41.28
N GLU A 351 0.42 -4.14 41.57
CA GLU A 351 1.78 -4.66 41.71
C GLU A 351 1.91 -5.99 41.00
N HIS A 352 3.10 -6.33 40.50
CA HIS A 352 3.33 -7.63 39.89
C HIS A 352 3.01 -8.74 40.90
N THR A 353 2.85 -9.95 40.41
CA THR A 353 2.73 -11.17 41.22
C THR A 353 3.70 -12.24 40.72
N VAL A 354 4.20 -12.08 39.50
CA VAL A 354 5.09 -12.99 38.80
C VAL A 354 6.33 -12.24 38.38
N ASP A 355 7.50 -12.84 38.52
CA ASP A 355 8.78 -12.29 38.10
C ASP A 355 9.04 -12.48 36.59
N LEU A 356 10.18 -11.96 36.12
CA LEU A 356 10.60 -12.06 34.71
C LEU A 356 10.93 -13.49 34.26
N THR A 357 10.97 -14.47 35.15
CA THR A 357 11.18 -15.89 34.82
C THR A 357 9.86 -16.67 34.76
N GLY A 358 8.72 -15.99 34.98
CA GLY A 358 7.41 -16.62 34.98
C GLY A 358 7.09 -17.37 36.28
N HIS A 359 7.76 -17.04 37.38
CA HIS A 359 7.49 -17.62 38.70
C HIS A 359 6.87 -16.59 39.65
N PHE A 360 5.98 -17.04 40.54
CA PHE A 360 5.38 -16.14 41.52
C PHE A 360 6.40 -15.63 42.55
N PHE A 361 6.31 -14.34 42.89
CA PHE A 361 7.18 -13.73 43.91
C PHE A 361 6.98 -14.34 45.30
N PRO A 362 7.98 -14.22 46.20
CA PRO A 362 7.89 -14.76 47.56
C PRO A 362 6.71 -14.26 48.39
N TYR A 363 6.22 -13.03 48.15
CA TYR A 363 5.05 -12.48 48.86
C TYR A 363 3.71 -13.02 48.34
N VAL A 364 3.68 -13.77 47.24
CA VAL A 364 2.48 -14.46 46.75
C VAL A 364 2.36 -15.81 47.45
N GLU A 365 2.45 -15.77 48.78
CA GLU A 365 2.58 -16.86 49.76
C GLU A 365 2.22 -18.25 49.24
N LYS A 366 0.94 -18.50 48.95
CA LYS A 366 0.39 -19.82 48.54
C LYS A 366 1.02 -20.41 47.27
N PHE A 367 1.56 -19.57 46.40
CA PHE A 367 2.08 -19.95 45.08
C PHE A 367 3.55 -19.55 44.91
N ALA A 368 4.20 -19.06 45.95
CA ALA A 368 5.57 -18.54 45.92
C ALA A 368 6.55 -19.51 45.23
N GLY A 369 7.30 -19.01 44.27
CA GLY A 369 8.31 -19.75 43.52
C GLY A 369 7.77 -20.75 42.49
N MET A 370 6.45 -20.86 42.31
CA MET A 370 5.86 -21.75 41.31
C MET A 370 5.77 -21.07 39.93
N GLY A 371 5.95 -21.85 38.86
CA GLY A 371 5.69 -21.42 37.50
C GLY A 371 4.20 -21.14 37.27
N VAL A 372 3.88 -20.11 36.50
CA VAL A 372 2.48 -19.67 36.27
C VAL A 372 1.53 -20.77 35.81
N LYS A 373 1.95 -21.65 34.89
CA LYS A 373 1.09 -22.74 34.41
C LYS A 373 0.96 -23.87 35.45
N ASP A 374 2.02 -24.15 36.21
CA ASP A 374 2.03 -25.18 37.26
C ASP A 374 1.19 -24.79 38.48
N ALA A 375 0.98 -23.49 38.70
CA ALA A 375 0.12 -22.97 39.76
C ALA A 375 -1.39 -23.13 39.44
N ASN A 376 -1.78 -23.26 38.16
CA ASN A 376 -3.20 -23.28 37.77
C ASN A 376 -4.03 -24.38 38.49
N PRO A 377 -3.57 -25.64 38.62
CA PRO A 377 -4.32 -26.67 39.36
C PRO A 377 -4.47 -26.35 40.85
N LEU A 378 -3.44 -25.79 41.49
CA LEU A 378 -3.49 -25.40 42.91
C LEU A 378 -4.42 -24.22 43.14
N ILE A 379 -4.41 -23.23 42.25
CA ILE A 379 -5.34 -22.10 42.30
C ILE A 379 -6.78 -22.61 42.18
N GLN A 380 -7.06 -23.51 41.23
CA GLN A 380 -8.39 -24.11 41.09
C GLN A 380 -8.82 -24.89 42.33
N HIS A 381 -7.90 -25.66 42.92
CA HIS A 381 -8.16 -26.40 44.16
C HIS A 381 -8.49 -25.45 45.32
N ASP A 382 -7.68 -24.40 45.53
CA ASP A 382 -7.91 -23.37 46.56
C ASP A 382 -9.25 -22.64 46.36
N LEU A 383 -9.60 -22.28 45.13
CA LEU A 383 -10.89 -21.66 44.82
C LEU A 383 -12.06 -22.61 45.12
N LYS A 384 -11.89 -23.91 44.85
CA LYS A 384 -12.91 -24.92 45.12
C LYS A 384 -13.10 -25.12 46.62
N GLU A 385 -12.03 -25.25 47.39
CA GLU A 385 -12.08 -25.40 48.85
C GLU A 385 -12.75 -24.20 49.54
N ARG A 386 -12.54 -22.98 49.03
CA ARG A 386 -13.18 -21.75 49.54
C ARG A 386 -14.60 -21.51 49.02
N GLY A 387 -15.12 -22.40 48.16
CA GLY A 387 -16.44 -22.25 47.54
C GLY A 387 -16.55 -21.02 46.62
N LEU A 388 -15.43 -20.61 46.00
CA LEU A 388 -15.37 -19.50 45.05
C LEU A 388 -15.40 -19.99 43.59
N LEU A 389 -14.98 -21.22 43.32
CA LEU A 389 -15.05 -21.81 41.99
C LEU A 389 -16.49 -22.22 41.66
N TYR A 390 -17.11 -21.60 40.64
CA TYR A 390 -18.46 -21.95 40.16
C TYR A 390 -18.43 -23.17 39.26
N LYS A 391 -17.62 -23.07 38.21
CA LYS A 391 -17.52 -24.08 37.16
C LYS A 391 -16.09 -24.14 36.66
N SER A 392 -15.65 -25.34 36.29
CA SER A 392 -14.31 -25.61 35.79
C SER A 392 -14.39 -26.60 34.65
N GLU A 393 -13.93 -26.18 33.48
CA GLU A 393 -13.89 -26.96 32.25
C GLU A 393 -12.48 -26.85 31.63
N THR A 394 -12.25 -27.57 30.53
CA THR A 394 -11.06 -27.41 29.70
C THR A 394 -11.50 -26.86 28.36
N ILE A 395 -10.87 -25.77 27.92
CA ILE A 395 -11.07 -25.22 26.57
C ILE A 395 -9.88 -25.59 25.68
N LEU A 396 -10.17 -25.86 24.41
CA LEU A 396 -9.16 -26.03 23.37
C LEU A 396 -9.17 -24.79 22.50
N HIS A 397 -8.07 -24.05 22.51
CA HIS A 397 -7.92 -22.84 21.70
C HIS A 397 -6.51 -22.71 21.13
N THR A 398 -6.35 -21.77 20.21
CA THR A 398 -5.05 -21.43 19.64
C THR A 398 -4.30 -20.54 20.63
N TYR A 399 -3.15 -21.00 21.13
CA TYR A 399 -2.36 -20.27 22.12
C TYR A 399 -0.95 -19.99 21.59
N PRO A 400 -0.37 -18.81 21.88
CA PRO A 400 0.98 -18.49 21.42
C PRO A 400 2.06 -19.17 22.28
N GLU A 401 2.97 -19.87 21.62
CA GLU A 401 4.21 -20.39 22.18
C GLU A 401 5.42 -19.65 21.61
N CYS A 402 6.53 -19.67 22.33
CA CYS A 402 7.77 -19.09 21.85
C CYS A 402 8.28 -19.91 20.66
N TRP A 403 8.42 -19.28 19.50
CA TRP A 403 8.95 -19.95 18.30
C TRP A 403 10.36 -20.53 18.47
N ARG A 404 11.11 -20.05 19.48
CA ARG A 404 12.50 -20.46 19.77
C ARG A 404 12.58 -21.70 20.65
N CYS A 405 11.74 -21.77 21.69
CA CYS A 405 11.88 -22.76 22.75
C CYS A 405 10.57 -23.50 23.09
N SER A 406 9.51 -23.24 22.33
CA SER A 406 8.16 -23.81 22.48
C SER A 406 7.50 -23.57 23.85
N THR A 407 8.05 -22.67 24.68
CA THR A 407 7.45 -22.30 25.96
C THR A 407 6.20 -21.44 25.71
N SER A 408 5.09 -21.75 26.36
CA SER A 408 3.88 -20.92 26.32
C SER A 408 4.20 -19.47 26.72
N LEU A 409 3.80 -18.51 25.89
CA LEU A 409 4.01 -17.11 26.16
C LEU A 409 3.00 -16.60 27.18
N ILE A 410 3.41 -15.60 27.96
CA ILE A 410 2.49 -14.82 28.79
C ILE A 410 2.47 -13.38 28.29
N TYR A 411 1.38 -12.67 28.49
CA TYR A 411 1.42 -11.21 28.39
C TYR A 411 1.98 -10.67 29.69
N TYR A 412 2.93 -9.75 29.59
CA TYR A 412 3.64 -9.22 30.74
C TYR A 412 3.93 -7.73 30.53
N ALA A 413 3.59 -6.91 31.53
CA ALA A 413 3.94 -5.51 31.59
C ALA A 413 5.44 -5.35 31.89
N LEU A 414 6.17 -4.79 30.93
CA LEU A 414 7.56 -4.42 31.12
C LEU A 414 7.67 -2.92 31.31
N ASP A 415 8.63 -2.52 32.14
CA ASP A 415 9.08 -1.14 32.20
C ASP A 415 9.49 -0.64 30.81
N SER A 416 8.97 0.52 30.42
CA SER A 416 9.38 1.18 29.18
C SER A 416 9.43 2.69 29.36
N TRP A 417 10.38 3.31 28.67
CA TRP A 417 10.49 4.76 28.60
C TRP A 417 9.71 5.27 27.39
N TYR A 418 8.90 6.29 27.61
CA TYR A 418 8.02 6.88 26.63
C TYR A 418 8.38 8.33 26.37
N VAL A 419 8.18 8.76 25.13
CA VAL A 419 8.07 10.18 24.77
C VAL A 419 6.61 10.52 24.59
N GLN A 420 6.14 11.56 25.28
CA GLN A 420 4.74 11.99 25.34
C GLN A 420 4.30 12.72 24.06
N THR A 421 4.30 12.02 22.92
CA THR A 421 3.93 12.57 21.60
C THR A 421 2.45 12.97 21.53
N THR A 422 1.57 12.32 22.32
CA THR A 422 0.13 12.62 22.36
C THR A 422 -0.18 14.05 22.78
N LYS A 423 0.61 14.62 23.70
CA LYS A 423 0.48 16.02 24.16
C LYS A 423 0.65 17.03 23.02
N HIS A 424 1.35 16.66 21.95
CA HIS A 424 1.62 17.50 20.79
C HIS A 424 0.92 17.01 19.52
N LYS A 425 -0.14 16.19 19.64
CA LYS A 425 -0.90 15.66 18.50
C LYS A 425 -1.39 16.74 17.54
N ALA A 426 -1.89 17.86 18.06
CA ALA A 426 -2.37 18.97 17.25
C ALA A 426 -1.24 19.61 16.41
N GLU A 427 -0.05 19.78 17.01
CA GLU A 427 1.13 20.31 16.31
C GLU A 427 1.62 19.32 15.23
N LEU A 428 1.60 18.01 15.50
CA LEU A 428 1.95 16.97 14.53
C LEU A 428 1.02 17.01 13.31
N LEU A 429 -0.29 17.08 13.54
CA LEU A 429 -1.28 17.19 12.48
C LEU A 429 -1.11 18.48 11.67
N PHE A 430 -0.89 19.61 12.33
CA PHE A 430 -0.64 20.90 11.68
C PHE A 430 0.60 20.86 10.79
N ASN A 431 1.72 20.37 11.33
CA ASN A 431 2.98 20.24 10.58
C ASN A 431 2.84 19.27 9.39
N ASN A 432 2.10 18.18 9.54
CA ASN A 432 1.80 17.25 8.44
C ASN A 432 0.94 17.91 7.35
N MET A 433 -0.06 18.73 7.71
CA MET A 433 -0.91 19.41 6.73
C MET A 433 -0.13 20.42 5.88
N ASN A 434 0.90 21.05 6.48
CA ASN A 434 1.81 21.97 5.80
C ASN A 434 2.90 21.29 4.94
N THR A 435 2.96 19.96 4.94
CA THR A 435 3.82 19.19 4.03
C THR A 435 3.11 18.94 2.71
N ASN A 436 3.82 19.08 1.59
CA ASN A 436 3.35 18.61 0.28
C ASN A 436 3.60 17.11 0.12
N TRP A 437 2.54 16.31 -0.01
CA TRP A 437 2.62 14.86 -0.18
C TRP A 437 2.26 14.46 -1.61
N VAL A 438 3.06 13.59 -2.19
CA VAL A 438 2.81 12.97 -3.50
C VAL A 438 2.80 11.45 -3.31
N PRO A 439 1.64 10.77 -3.43
CA PRO A 439 0.33 11.32 -3.78
C PRO A 439 -0.37 12.05 -2.63
N ALA A 440 -1.24 13.00 -2.96
CA ALA A 440 -1.88 13.89 -1.99
C ALA A 440 -2.70 13.17 -0.91
N HIS A 441 -3.30 12.03 -1.23
CA HIS A 441 -4.15 11.27 -0.30
C HIS A 441 -3.38 10.70 0.90
N VAL A 442 -2.04 10.60 0.86
CA VAL A 442 -1.24 10.14 2.01
C VAL A 442 -1.32 11.14 3.16
N LYS A 443 -1.44 12.44 2.85
CA LYS A 443 -1.49 13.54 3.83
C LYS A 443 -2.62 13.35 4.84
N THR A 444 -3.84 13.12 4.35
CA THR A 444 -5.04 12.97 5.17
C THR A 444 -5.40 11.52 5.45
N GLY A 445 -5.01 10.58 4.57
CA GLY A 445 -5.21 9.15 4.78
C GLY A 445 -4.08 8.56 5.61
N ARG A 446 -3.28 7.63 5.05
CA ARG A 446 -2.33 6.81 5.80
C ARG A 446 -1.49 7.57 6.83
N MET A 447 -0.89 8.72 6.51
CA MET A 447 -0.14 9.50 7.50
C MET A 447 -1.07 10.25 8.47
N GLY A 448 -2.10 10.92 7.96
CA GLY A 448 -3.09 11.65 8.76
C GLY A 448 -3.79 10.78 9.80
N ASP A 449 -4.39 9.66 9.38
CA ASP A 449 -5.11 8.70 10.24
C ASP A 449 -4.24 8.18 11.39
N TRP A 450 -2.94 8.03 11.16
CA TRP A 450 -1.99 7.61 12.20
C TRP A 450 -1.72 8.68 13.23
N LEU A 451 -1.57 9.92 12.77
CA LEU A 451 -1.39 11.05 13.66
C LEU A 451 -2.66 11.31 14.48
N GLU A 452 -3.85 11.12 13.89
CA GLU A 452 -5.12 11.24 14.62
C GLU A 452 -5.25 10.25 15.78
N ASN A 453 -4.77 9.02 15.54
CA ASN A 453 -4.72 7.91 16.51
C ASN A 453 -3.37 7.77 17.20
N ASN A 454 -2.55 8.84 17.23
CA ASN A 454 -1.21 8.78 17.79
C ASN A 454 -1.23 8.35 19.26
N VAL A 455 -0.32 7.44 19.61
CA VAL A 455 -0.04 6.99 20.98
C VAL A 455 1.36 7.45 21.38
N ASP A 456 1.62 7.52 22.69
CA ASP A 456 2.94 7.90 23.18
C ASP A 456 4.00 6.89 22.72
N TRP A 457 5.15 7.41 22.31
CA TRP A 457 6.15 6.61 21.64
C TRP A 457 7.04 5.91 22.66
N ALA A 458 6.92 4.59 22.76
CA ALA A 458 7.85 3.76 23.53
C ALA A 458 9.24 3.75 22.88
N ILE A 459 10.20 4.44 23.50
CA ILE A 459 11.57 4.62 22.97
C ILE A 459 12.59 3.62 23.54
N SER A 460 12.30 2.94 24.65
CA SER A 460 13.23 1.94 25.22
C SER A 460 13.12 0.58 24.55
N ARG A 461 14.26 -0.11 24.43
CA ARG A 461 14.39 -1.48 23.94
C ARG A 461 15.34 -2.26 24.86
N SER A 462 14.90 -3.42 25.32
CA SER A 462 15.71 -4.34 26.13
C SER A 462 16.65 -5.16 25.23
N ARG A 463 17.60 -4.50 24.57
CA ARG A 463 18.55 -5.06 23.58
C ARG A 463 19.98 -4.54 23.85
N TYR A 464 20.95 -4.89 22.99
CA TYR A 464 22.38 -4.66 23.27
C TYR A 464 23.05 -3.69 22.32
N TRP A 465 22.72 -3.78 21.03
CA TRP A 465 23.33 -3.01 19.95
C TRP A 465 22.41 -1.85 19.54
N GLY A 466 22.66 -0.69 20.13
CA GLY A 466 21.94 0.55 19.85
C GLY A 466 22.46 1.70 20.70
N THR A 467 21.98 2.92 20.40
CA THR A 467 22.23 4.11 21.22
C THR A 467 21.75 3.87 22.66
N PRO A 468 22.61 3.87 23.68
CA PRO A 468 22.14 3.60 25.04
C PRO A 468 21.30 4.75 25.57
N LEU A 469 20.24 4.46 26.35
CA LEU A 469 19.45 5.52 26.99
C LEU A 469 20.31 6.25 28.03
N PRO A 470 20.35 7.59 28.02
CA PRO A 470 21.25 8.36 28.88
C PRO A 470 20.64 8.66 30.27
N PHE A 471 19.93 7.69 30.85
CA PHE A 471 19.25 7.87 32.13
C PHE A 471 20.00 7.12 33.22
N TRP A 472 20.46 7.83 34.25
CA TRP A 472 21.07 7.27 35.45
C TRP A 472 20.05 7.28 36.59
N VAL A 473 20.01 6.20 37.35
CA VAL A 473 19.11 6.02 38.51
C VAL A 473 19.94 5.70 39.75
N CYS A 474 19.70 6.43 40.83
CA CYS A 474 20.34 6.19 42.12
C CYS A 474 19.86 4.86 42.71
N GLU A 475 20.79 4.00 43.12
CA GLU A 475 20.46 2.70 43.70
C GLU A 475 19.70 2.83 45.03
N GLN A 476 20.00 3.89 45.80
CA GLN A 476 19.47 4.14 47.15
C GLN A 476 18.13 4.90 47.13
N CYS A 477 18.13 6.15 46.64
CA CYS A 477 16.95 7.03 46.72
C CYS A 477 16.09 7.04 45.44
N LYS A 478 16.46 6.27 44.41
CA LYS A 478 15.77 6.16 43.11
C LYS A 478 15.68 7.48 42.31
N GLN A 479 16.37 8.54 42.75
CA GLN A 479 16.52 9.77 41.98
C GLN A 479 17.04 9.46 40.58
N GLN A 480 16.50 10.14 39.58
CA GLN A 480 16.85 9.95 38.17
C GLN A 480 17.57 11.18 37.63
N LYS A 481 18.49 10.97 36.69
CA LYS A 481 19.23 12.03 35.98
C LYS A 481 19.36 11.65 34.51
N CYS A 482 19.00 12.56 33.61
CA CYS A 482 19.28 12.44 32.19
C CYS A 482 20.59 13.17 31.86
N VAL A 483 21.48 12.51 31.15
CA VAL A 483 22.78 13.04 30.72
C VAL A 483 22.70 13.50 29.27
N SER A 484 23.39 14.59 28.93
CA SER A 484 23.36 15.15 27.57
C SER A 484 24.57 14.80 26.70
N SER A 485 25.71 14.45 27.30
CA SER A 485 26.98 14.27 26.57
C SER A 485 28.01 13.45 27.34
N ALA A 486 29.08 13.00 26.65
CA ALA A 486 30.20 12.32 27.29
C ALA A 486 30.94 13.21 28.30
N ALA A 487 31.02 14.52 28.03
CA ALA A 487 31.68 15.49 28.90
C ALA A 487 31.02 15.61 30.28
N GLU A 488 29.68 15.50 30.37
CA GLU A 488 28.96 15.48 31.66
C GLU A 488 29.33 14.28 32.54
N LEU A 489 29.88 13.22 31.95
CA LEU A 489 30.36 12.02 32.63
C LEU A 489 31.89 12.06 32.89
N GLY A 490 32.58 13.12 32.49
CA GLY A 490 34.04 13.20 32.54
C GLY A 490 34.75 12.28 31.54
N LEU A 491 34.06 11.86 30.47
CA LEU A 491 34.61 11.00 29.42
C LEU A 491 35.16 11.83 28.26
N LYS A 492 36.06 11.25 27.48
CA LYS A 492 36.54 11.85 26.23
C LYS A 492 35.42 11.89 25.19
N GLU A 493 35.49 12.85 24.26
CA GLU A 493 34.48 13.01 23.22
C GLU A 493 34.36 11.81 22.28
N ASP A 494 35.46 11.08 22.05
CA ASP A 494 35.55 9.90 21.18
C ASP A 494 35.34 8.58 21.93
N PHE A 495 34.96 8.64 23.21
CA PHE A 495 34.67 7.43 24.00
C PHE A 495 33.55 6.61 23.34
N ASP A 496 33.70 5.28 23.34
CA ASP A 496 32.69 4.35 22.82
C ASP A 496 31.51 4.28 23.78
N LEU A 497 30.46 5.06 23.49
CA LEU A 497 29.26 5.16 24.33
C LEU A 497 28.33 3.95 24.25
N HIS A 498 28.69 2.86 23.57
CA HIS A 498 27.84 1.67 23.49
C HIS A 498 27.93 0.81 24.75
N ARG A 499 26.97 -0.10 24.88
CA ARG A 499 27.10 -1.23 25.80
C ARG A 499 28.25 -2.16 25.36
N PRO A 500 28.97 -2.80 26.28
CA PRO A 500 28.83 -2.68 27.73
C PRO A 500 29.62 -1.50 28.32
N TYR A 501 30.50 -0.83 27.58
CA TYR A 501 31.44 0.16 28.12
C TYR A 501 30.75 1.29 28.90
N ILE A 502 29.63 1.81 28.39
CA ILE A 502 28.88 2.87 29.09
C ILE A 502 28.14 2.37 30.33
N ASP A 503 27.86 1.07 30.44
CA ASP A 503 27.16 0.49 31.59
C ASP A 503 28.05 0.45 32.85
N GLU A 504 29.37 0.49 32.67
CA GLU A 504 30.35 0.54 33.76
C GLU A 504 30.50 1.95 34.36
N VAL A 505 30.06 2.99 33.64
CA VAL A 505 30.18 4.38 34.07
C VAL A 505 29.14 4.73 35.11
N THR A 506 29.59 5.07 36.32
CA THR A 506 28.75 5.49 37.44
C THR A 506 28.94 6.96 37.77
N ILE A 507 27.90 7.58 38.33
CA ILE A 507 27.94 8.96 38.82
C ILE A 507 27.44 9.03 40.27
N ALA A 508 27.90 10.03 41.02
CA ALA A 508 27.42 10.28 42.38
C ALA A 508 26.03 10.95 42.36
N CYS A 509 25.12 10.47 43.21
CA CYS A 509 23.79 11.04 43.37
C CYS A 509 23.86 12.38 44.11
N GLU A 510 23.40 13.46 43.49
CA GLU A 510 23.39 14.80 44.07
C GLU A 510 22.47 14.90 45.31
N ASN A 511 21.47 14.01 45.44
CA ASN A 511 20.50 14.03 46.54
C ASN A 511 20.98 13.27 47.79
N CYS A 512 21.61 12.10 47.63
CA CYS A 512 21.99 11.24 48.77
C CYS A 512 23.45 10.80 48.80
N GLY A 513 24.28 11.22 47.84
CA GLY A 513 25.68 10.81 47.71
C GLY A 513 25.89 9.35 47.23
N GLY A 514 24.83 8.56 47.11
CA GLY A 514 24.89 7.16 46.65
C GLY A 514 25.27 7.02 45.17
N VAL A 515 25.55 5.79 44.75
CA VAL A 515 25.92 5.48 43.36
C VAL A 515 24.68 5.52 42.45
N MET A 516 24.78 6.17 41.29
CA MET A 516 23.81 6.06 40.21
C MET A 516 24.37 5.22 39.07
N ARG A 517 23.53 4.34 38.51
CA ARG A 517 23.84 3.51 37.34
C ARG A 517 22.90 3.82 36.19
N ARG A 518 23.40 3.67 34.97
CA ARG A 518 22.59 3.79 33.76
C ARG A 518 21.50 2.71 33.74
N VAL A 519 20.32 3.05 33.25
CA VAL A 519 19.29 2.05 32.93
C VAL A 519 19.81 1.11 31.83
N PRO A 520 19.48 -0.20 31.82
CA PRO A 520 20.11 -1.15 30.89
C PRO A 520 19.65 -1.01 29.43
N GLU A 521 18.53 -0.36 29.17
CA GLU A 521 17.89 -0.30 27.86
C GLU A 521 18.66 0.55 26.84
N VAL A 522 18.53 0.18 25.57
CA VAL A 522 18.96 0.97 24.41
C VAL A 522 17.75 1.64 23.76
N LEU A 523 18.01 2.60 22.89
CA LEU A 523 17.03 3.40 22.19
C LEU A 523 16.44 2.65 20.99
N ASP A 524 15.20 2.97 20.66
CA ASP A 524 14.55 2.61 19.41
C ASP A 524 15.30 3.18 18.19
N CYS A 525 15.68 2.36 17.21
CA CYS A 525 16.44 2.80 16.04
C CYS A 525 15.67 3.80 15.15
N TRP A 526 14.34 3.84 15.24
CA TRP A 526 13.54 4.89 14.61
C TRP A 526 13.82 6.28 15.18
N PHE A 527 14.23 6.38 16.45
CA PHE A 527 14.67 7.63 17.05
C PHE A 527 16.03 8.04 16.50
N ASP A 528 16.98 7.10 16.39
CA ASP A 528 18.28 7.36 15.76
C ASP A 528 18.10 7.91 14.34
N SER A 529 17.35 7.21 13.49
CA SER A 529 17.09 7.66 12.12
C SER A 529 16.27 8.95 12.03
N GLY A 530 15.35 9.19 12.97
CA GLY A 530 14.57 10.43 13.04
C GLY A 530 15.37 11.64 13.56
N ALA A 531 16.45 11.41 14.31
CA ALA A 531 17.36 12.45 14.79
C ALA A 531 18.37 12.92 13.71
N MET A 532 18.44 12.21 12.59
CA MET A 532 19.35 12.45 11.47
C MET A 532 19.48 13.92 11.03
N PRO A 533 18.41 14.73 10.91
CA PRO A 533 18.52 16.11 10.44
C PRO A 533 19.58 16.93 11.17
N PHE A 534 19.63 16.82 12.50
CA PHE A 534 20.55 17.58 13.35
C PHE A 534 21.76 16.74 13.78
N ALA A 535 21.57 15.43 14.03
CA ALA A 535 22.64 14.54 14.49
C ALA A 535 23.74 14.34 13.42
N GLN A 536 23.39 14.33 12.12
CA GLN A 536 24.38 14.24 11.05
C GLN A 536 25.34 15.45 10.97
N ARG A 537 24.97 16.56 11.63
CA ARG A 537 25.75 17.80 11.75
C ARG A 537 26.39 17.96 13.13
N GLY A 538 26.22 16.95 14.01
CA GLY A 538 26.61 16.97 15.42
C GLY A 538 26.00 18.13 16.23
N HIS A 539 24.81 18.59 15.85
CA HIS A 539 24.09 19.64 16.57
C HIS A 539 23.65 19.13 17.96
N PRO A 540 23.78 19.94 19.02
CA PRO A 540 24.22 21.34 19.03
C PRO A 540 25.70 21.51 19.37
N ARG A 541 26.50 20.43 19.40
CA ARG A 541 27.88 20.46 19.88
C ARG A 541 28.82 21.12 18.88
N HIS A 542 28.56 20.95 17.59
CA HIS A 542 29.26 21.66 16.51
C HIS A 542 28.52 22.92 16.08
N ASP A 543 29.13 23.68 15.16
CA ASP A 543 28.53 24.88 14.56
C ASP A 543 27.11 24.60 14.03
N THR A 544 26.13 25.31 14.58
CA THR A 544 24.71 25.13 14.29
C THR A 544 24.30 25.75 12.96
N ARG A 545 25.11 26.64 12.37
CA ARG A 545 24.78 27.36 11.14
C ARG A 545 24.41 26.42 10.00
N LEU A 546 25.19 25.34 9.81
CA LEU A 546 24.92 24.41 8.71
C LEU A 546 23.62 23.63 8.94
N PHE A 547 23.27 23.30 10.19
CA PHE A 547 21.97 22.70 10.50
C PHE A 547 20.84 23.68 10.22
N GLU A 548 20.95 24.94 10.66
CA GLU A 548 19.96 26.00 10.42
C GLU A 548 19.76 26.26 8.91
N GLU A 549 20.83 26.24 8.11
CA GLU A 549 20.79 26.40 6.65
C GLU A 549 20.25 25.15 5.91
N THR A 550 20.22 23.99 6.57
CA THR A 550 19.77 22.72 5.98
C THR A 550 18.52 22.16 6.63
N PHE A 551 17.80 22.90 7.47
CA PHE A 551 16.57 22.46 8.11
C PHE A 551 15.45 23.51 7.98
N PRO A 552 14.22 23.12 7.57
CA PRO A 552 13.78 21.78 7.18
C PRO A 552 14.23 21.37 5.76
N ALA A 553 14.21 20.07 5.46
CA ALA A 553 14.55 19.59 4.12
C ALA A 553 13.52 20.03 3.08
N ASP A 554 13.97 20.32 1.87
CA ASP A 554 13.09 20.62 0.75
C ASP A 554 12.42 19.37 0.19
N PHE A 555 13.11 18.21 0.23
CA PHE A 555 12.64 16.98 -0.38
C PHE A 555 13.16 15.72 0.30
N ILE A 556 12.25 14.76 0.49
CA ILE A 556 12.53 13.35 0.81
C ILE A 556 11.68 12.41 -0.05
N SER A 557 12.12 11.17 -0.21
CA SER A 557 11.32 10.15 -0.88
C SER A 557 11.63 8.76 -0.34
N GLU A 558 10.61 8.04 0.08
CA GLU A 558 10.70 6.62 0.47
C GLU A 558 9.38 5.91 0.11
N ALA A 559 9.30 4.61 0.38
CA ALA A 559 8.09 3.82 0.17
C ALA A 559 7.03 4.02 1.28
N LEU A 560 5.80 3.60 0.98
CA LEU A 560 4.60 3.79 1.79
C LEU A 560 4.69 3.25 3.23
N ASP A 561 5.52 2.26 3.49
CA ASP A 561 5.81 1.72 4.82
C ASP A 561 6.45 2.75 5.77
N GLN A 562 7.16 3.75 5.23
CA GLN A 562 7.83 4.77 6.03
C GLN A 562 6.88 5.77 6.70
N THR A 563 5.59 5.76 6.34
CA THR A 563 4.51 6.45 7.09
C THR A 563 4.36 5.95 8.54
N ARG A 564 4.98 4.82 8.89
CA ARG A 564 5.05 4.25 10.24
C ARG A 564 6.48 4.12 10.77
N GLY A 565 7.45 4.60 10.00
CA GLY A 565 8.87 4.54 10.33
C GLY A 565 9.46 5.94 10.23
N TRP A 566 10.35 6.15 9.26
CA TRP A 566 11.17 7.35 9.16
C TRP A 566 10.39 8.66 8.97
N PHE A 567 9.30 8.66 8.17
CA PHE A 567 8.50 9.88 7.99
C PHE A 567 7.87 10.35 9.31
N TYR A 568 7.40 9.40 10.13
CA TYR A 568 6.83 9.68 11.44
C TYR A 568 7.91 10.14 12.42
N SER A 569 9.03 9.42 12.54
CA SER A 569 10.05 9.77 13.53
C SER A 569 10.69 11.14 13.25
N LEU A 570 10.97 11.46 11.97
CA LEU A 570 11.40 12.80 11.56
C LEU A 570 10.41 13.87 12.00
N LEU A 571 9.13 13.70 11.67
CA LEU A 571 8.08 14.69 11.99
C LEU A 571 7.88 14.83 13.49
N ALA A 572 7.88 13.71 14.23
CA ALA A 572 7.69 13.68 15.67
C ALA A 572 8.81 14.40 16.40
N ILE A 573 10.06 14.03 16.13
CA ILE A 573 11.23 14.65 16.77
C ILE A 573 11.31 16.13 16.40
N SER A 574 11.10 16.46 15.12
CA SER A 574 11.10 17.85 14.64
C SER A 574 10.05 18.71 15.33
N THR A 575 8.83 18.20 15.48
CA THR A 575 7.73 18.90 16.15
C THR A 575 8.02 19.10 17.63
N LEU A 576 8.54 18.07 18.31
CA LEU A 576 8.82 18.13 19.74
C LEU A 576 9.99 19.06 20.08
N LEU A 577 11.06 19.04 19.27
CA LEU A 577 12.26 19.83 19.52
C LEU A 577 12.18 21.25 18.94
N PHE A 578 11.76 21.37 17.68
CA PHE A 578 11.89 22.59 16.87
C PHE A 578 10.55 23.21 16.43
N LYS A 579 9.40 22.59 16.77
CA LYS A 579 8.06 23.15 16.52
C LYS A 579 7.72 23.41 15.05
N GLN A 580 8.34 22.67 14.13
CA GLN A 580 8.06 22.74 12.69
C GLN A 580 8.14 21.38 12.00
N ASN A 581 7.73 21.30 10.74
CA ASN A 581 7.88 20.12 9.89
C ASN A 581 9.36 19.81 9.60
N ALA A 582 9.72 18.53 9.50
CA ALA A 582 11.09 18.12 9.17
C ALA A 582 11.42 18.25 7.67
N TYR A 583 10.39 18.25 6.84
CA TYR A 583 10.47 18.20 5.38
C TYR A 583 9.31 18.96 4.74
N ARG A 584 9.55 19.58 3.58
CA ARG A 584 8.55 20.34 2.82
C ARG A 584 7.81 19.50 1.78
N ASN A 585 8.52 18.63 1.06
CA ASN A 585 7.95 17.78 0.00
C ASN A 585 8.31 16.31 0.22
N VAL A 586 7.32 15.42 0.11
CA VAL A 586 7.48 13.97 0.26
C VAL A 586 6.92 13.25 -0.96
N ILE A 587 7.77 12.47 -1.64
CA ILE A 587 7.31 11.45 -2.60
C ILE A 587 7.20 10.12 -1.85
N CYS A 588 5.97 9.64 -1.69
CA CYS A 588 5.63 8.39 -1.05
C CYS A 588 5.33 7.32 -2.11
N LEU A 589 6.30 6.42 -2.32
CA LEU A 589 6.28 5.43 -3.40
C LEU A 589 5.42 4.20 -3.05
N GLY A 590 4.83 3.57 -4.06
CA GLY A 590 4.19 2.27 -3.91
C GLY A 590 5.20 1.11 -3.82
N LEU A 591 4.72 -0.12 -3.92
CA LEU A 591 5.57 -1.31 -3.74
C LEU A 591 5.98 -1.92 -5.07
N VAL A 592 7.19 -2.48 -5.13
CA VAL A 592 7.62 -3.35 -6.23
C VAL A 592 7.01 -4.74 -6.01
N VAL A 593 6.27 -5.22 -7.00
CA VAL A 593 5.54 -6.49 -6.97
C VAL A 593 5.83 -7.30 -8.23
N ASP A 594 5.58 -8.60 -8.16
CA ASP A 594 5.68 -9.47 -9.34
C ASP A 594 4.55 -9.19 -10.35
N PRO A 595 4.58 -9.79 -11.56
CA PRO A 595 3.56 -9.58 -12.58
C PRO A 595 2.13 -9.95 -12.16
N LYS A 596 1.98 -10.80 -11.13
CA LYS A 596 0.69 -11.21 -10.56
C LYS A 596 0.24 -10.29 -9.41
N GLY A 597 0.99 -9.23 -9.12
CA GLY A 597 0.71 -8.29 -8.03
C GLY A 597 1.10 -8.80 -6.65
N GLN A 598 1.85 -9.90 -6.55
CA GLN A 598 2.30 -10.42 -5.26
C GLN A 598 3.61 -9.76 -4.82
N LYS A 599 3.75 -9.52 -3.52
CA LYS A 599 5.00 -9.04 -2.94
C LYS A 599 6.13 -10.03 -3.20
N HIS A 600 7.30 -9.51 -3.57
CA HIS A 600 8.51 -10.32 -3.73
C HIS A 600 8.89 -10.98 -2.41
N SER A 601 9.16 -12.30 -2.44
CA SER A 601 9.62 -13.09 -1.29
C SER A 601 10.64 -14.14 -1.74
N LYS A 602 11.73 -14.28 -0.98
CA LYS A 602 12.73 -15.35 -1.18
C LYS A 602 12.09 -16.74 -1.16
N SER A 603 11.12 -16.97 -0.27
CA SER A 603 10.41 -18.27 -0.15
C SER A 603 9.55 -18.62 -1.37
N ARG A 604 9.14 -17.61 -2.16
CA ARG A 604 8.34 -17.80 -3.39
C ARG A 604 9.19 -17.85 -4.66
N GLY A 605 10.50 -17.63 -4.55
CA GLY A 605 11.41 -17.59 -5.70
C GLY A 605 11.12 -16.48 -6.72
N ASN A 606 10.27 -15.51 -6.40
CA ASN A 606 9.83 -14.47 -7.33
C ASN A 606 10.66 -13.18 -7.22
N VAL A 607 11.78 -13.16 -6.49
CA VAL A 607 12.64 -11.98 -6.31
C VAL A 607 13.55 -11.80 -7.53
N LEU A 608 13.58 -10.59 -8.10
CA LEU A 608 14.56 -10.23 -9.12
C LEU A 608 15.84 -9.70 -8.45
N ASP A 609 16.99 -10.26 -8.84
CA ASP A 609 18.30 -9.76 -8.41
C ASP A 609 18.64 -8.46 -9.15
N PRO A 610 18.92 -7.34 -8.44
CA PRO A 610 19.36 -6.10 -9.06
C PRO A 610 20.56 -6.23 -10.00
N ASN A 611 21.55 -7.05 -9.66
CA ASN A 611 22.74 -7.19 -10.51
C ASN A 611 22.38 -7.81 -11.86
N TYR A 612 21.54 -8.85 -11.84
CA TYR A 612 20.99 -9.44 -13.06
C TYR A 612 20.27 -8.40 -13.94
N LEU A 613 19.47 -7.50 -13.33
CA LEU A 613 18.78 -6.45 -14.07
C LEU A 613 19.76 -5.47 -14.72
N PHE A 614 20.77 -5.02 -13.97
CA PHE A 614 21.77 -4.08 -14.47
C PHE A 614 22.66 -4.68 -15.55
N ASP A 615 23.08 -5.92 -15.39
CA ASP A 615 23.97 -6.60 -16.34
C ASP A 615 23.26 -7.02 -17.63
N THR A 616 21.94 -7.22 -17.57
CA THR A 616 21.13 -7.61 -18.74
C THR A 616 20.59 -6.40 -19.51
N PHE A 617 20.05 -5.40 -18.81
CA PHE A 617 19.30 -4.30 -19.44
C PHE A 617 19.98 -2.93 -19.31
N GLY A 618 20.87 -2.76 -18.33
CA GLY A 618 21.43 -1.47 -17.94
C GLY A 618 20.59 -0.76 -16.87
N SER A 619 21.26 0.04 -16.04
CA SER A 619 20.65 0.89 -15.03
C SER A 619 19.65 1.88 -15.63
N ASP A 620 19.96 2.50 -16.76
CA ASP A 620 19.08 3.50 -17.37
C ASP A 620 17.73 2.90 -17.78
N ALA A 621 17.72 1.65 -18.25
CA ALA A 621 16.49 0.93 -18.59
C ALA A 621 15.62 0.69 -17.36
N VAL A 622 16.23 0.25 -16.25
CA VAL A 622 15.51 -0.02 -14.99
C VAL A 622 14.96 1.27 -14.38
N ARG A 623 15.76 2.35 -14.38
CA ARG A 623 15.32 3.68 -13.92
C ARG A 623 14.15 4.18 -14.76
N TRP A 624 14.29 4.16 -16.08
CA TRP A 624 13.25 4.59 -17.01
C TRP A 624 11.94 3.86 -16.80
N TYR A 625 12.01 2.53 -16.66
CA TYR A 625 10.85 1.69 -16.36
C TYR A 625 10.11 2.19 -15.11
N PHE A 626 10.80 2.45 -14.01
CA PHE A 626 10.16 2.94 -12.77
C PHE A 626 9.53 4.34 -12.92
N TYR A 627 10.02 5.18 -13.82
CA TYR A 627 9.40 6.48 -14.07
C TYR A 627 8.14 6.38 -14.94
N THR A 628 8.07 5.41 -15.85
CA THR A 628 6.98 5.31 -16.85
C THR A 628 5.93 4.24 -16.56
N ALA A 629 6.26 3.21 -15.79
CA ALA A 629 5.41 2.03 -15.60
C ALA A 629 4.13 2.35 -14.83
N ALA A 630 4.22 3.07 -13.72
CA ALA A 630 3.09 3.42 -12.88
C ALA A 630 3.26 4.83 -12.27
N PRO A 631 2.15 5.56 -12.04
CA PRO A 631 2.16 6.79 -11.27
C PRO A 631 2.70 6.59 -9.85
N VAL A 632 3.17 7.67 -9.22
CA VAL A 632 3.64 7.65 -7.82
C VAL A 632 2.53 7.19 -6.88
N GLY A 633 2.85 6.25 -6.00
CA GLY A 633 1.94 5.66 -5.01
C GLY A 633 1.32 4.34 -5.42
N GLU A 634 1.33 4.01 -6.72
CA GLU A 634 0.85 2.74 -7.26
C GLU A 634 1.91 1.64 -7.19
N ASN A 635 1.48 0.37 -7.29
CA ASN A 635 2.39 -0.76 -7.29
C ASN A 635 3.06 -0.97 -8.66
N TYR A 636 4.36 -1.31 -8.65
CA TYR A 636 5.20 -1.51 -9.84
C TYR A 636 5.36 -2.99 -10.16
N ARG A 637 4.62 -3.47 -11.17
CA ARG A 637 4.62 -4.89 -11.63
C ARG A 637 5.83 -5.20 -12.50
N THR A 638 6.91 -5.65 -11.87
CA THR A 638 8.24 -5.74 -12.53
C THR A 638 8.52 -7.15 -13.05
N SER A 639 8.98 -7.24 -14.30
CA SER A 639 9.50 -8.46 -14.93
C SER A 639 10.66 -8.16 -15.87
N ALA A 640 11.45 -9.18 -16.21
CA ALA A 640 12.47 -9.10 -17.24
C ALA A 640 11.87 -8.71 -18.61
N ASP A 641 10.67 -9.20 -18.94
CA ASP A 641 9.98 -8.87 -20.19
C ASP A 641 9.59 -7.39 -20.26
N ALA A 642 9.05 -6.83 -19.16
CA ALA A 642 8.70 -5.41 -19.11
C ALA A 642 9.93 -4.49 -19.27
N LEU A 643 11.09 -4.90 -18.74
CA LEU A 643 12.35 -4.18 -18.92
C LEU A 643 12.89 -4.32 -20.35
N LYS A 644 12.76 -5.50 -20.94
CA LYS A 644 13.12 -5.74 -22.35
C LYS A 644 12.29 -4.84 -23.29
N GLU A 645 10.99 -4.75 -23.07
CA GLU A 645 10.11 -3.84 -23.81
C GLU A 645 10.54 -2.39 -23.65
N THR A 646 10.91 -1.98 -22.43
CA THR A 646 11.41 -0.62 -22.15
C THR A 646 12.65 -0.29 -23.00
N VAL A 647 13.60 -1.21 -23.10
CA VAL A 647 14.80 -1.04 -23.95
C VAL A 647 14.41 -0.89 -25.43
N GLN A 648 13.50 -1.74 -25.91
CA GLN A 648 13.11 -1.80 -27.32
C GLN A 648 12.26 -0.59 -27.76
N GLN A 649 11.40 -0.09 -26.88
CA GLN A 649 10.45 0.98 -27.21
C GLN A 649 11.03 2.38 -27.04
N PHE A 650 12.06 2.56 -26.20
CA PHE A 650 12.61 3.88 -25.89
C PHE A 650 14.12 4.01 -26.11
N LEU A 651 14.94 3.25 -25.38
CA LEU A 651 16.41 3.41 -25.40
C LEU A 651 17.01 3.16 -26.79
N LEU A 652 16.61 2.07 -27.45
CA LEU A 652 17.10 1.74 -28.80
C LEU A 652 16.64 2.77 -29.85
N PRO A 653 15.36 3.18 -29.93
CA PRO A 653 14.93 4.27 -30.81
C PRO A 653 15.71 5.57 -30.60
N LEU A 654 15.94 5.98 -29.34
CA LEU A 654 16.73 7.17 -29.01
C LEU A 654 18.17 7.04 -29.52
N TRP A 655 18.83 5.93 -29.18
CA TRP A 655 20.21 5.67 -29.60
C TRP A 655 20.35 5.65 -31.12
N ASN A 656 19.38 5.08 -31.83
CA ASN A 656 19.37 5.06 -33.29
C ASN A 656 19.20 6.45 -33.90
N CYS A 657 18.40 7.34 -33.29
CA CYS A 657 18.29 8.73 -33.74
C CYS A 657 19.63 9.47 -33.58
N TYR A 658 20.28 9.27 -32.44
CA TYR A 658 21.60 9.83 -32.15
C TYR A 658 22.69 9.29 -33.09
N ALA A 659 22.77 7.97 -33.26
CA ALA A 659 23.72 7.32 -34.16
C ALA A 659 23.51 7.74 -35.61
N PHE A 660 22.25 7.91 -36.04
CA PHE A 660 21.93 8.49 -37.34
C PHE A 660 22.55 9.88 -37.47
N HIS A 661 22.23 10.82 -36.57
CA HIS A 661 22.76 12.18 -36.65
C HIS A 661 24.29 12.20 -36.72
N VAL A 662 24.97 11.53 -35.79
CA VAL A 662 26.43 11.59 -35.69
C VAL A 662 27.11 10.96 -36.91
N ASN A 663 26.67 9.79 -37.35
CA ASN A 663 27.34 9.11 -38.44
C ASN A 663 27.24 9.90 -39.76
N TYR A 664 26.09 10.53 -40.01
CA TYR A 664 25.92 11.40 -41.19
C TYR A 664 26.67 12.72 -41.02
N ALA A 665 26.67 13.32 -39.82
CA ALA A 665 27.44 14.53 -39.51
C ALA A 665 28.94 14.35 -39.72
N VAL A 666 29.50 13.20 -39.34
CA VAL A 666 30.91 12.84 -39.57
C VAL A 666 31.21 12.73 -41.07
N VAL A 667 30.34 12.07 -41.84
CA VAL A 667 30.51 11.90 -43.28
C VAL A 667 30.47 13.23 -44.02
N ASP A 668 29.55 14.11 -43.64
CA ASP A 668 29.35 15.41 -44.30
C ASP A 668 30.21 16.55 -43.73
N GLY A 669 31.02 16.28 -42.71
CA GLY A 669 31.84 17.31 -42.04
C GLY A 669 31.00 18.44 -41.43
N PHE A 670 29.87 18.09 -40.82
CA PHE A 670 29.00 19.07 -40.15
C PHE A 670 29.75 19.75 -39.00
N ASP A 671 29.66 21.08 -38.94
CA ASP A 671 30.21 21.90 -37.88
C ASP A 671 29.07 22.62 -37.13
N PRO A 672 28.80 22.27 -35.86
CA PRO A 672 27.75 22.91 -35.07
C PRO A 672 28.05 24.38 -34.74
N GLY A 673 29.30 24.84 -34.93
CA GLY A 673 29.70 26.24 -34.73
C GLY A 673 29.32 27.18 -35.87
N ARG A 674 28.81 26.68 -37.01
CA ARG A 674 28.34 27.53 -38.11
C ARG A 674 27.12 28.38 -37.69
N PRO A 675 26.96 29.61 -38.22
CA PRO A 675 25.80 30.45 -37.93
C PRO A 675 24.47 29.69 -38.12
N PRO A 676 23.53 29.77 -37.16
CA PRO A 676 22.24 29.10 -37.28
C PRO A 676 21.41 29.70 -38.40
N ILE A 677 20.79 28.85 -39.23
CA ILE A 677 19.76 29.30 -40.18
C ILE A 677 18.57 29.84 -39.38
N HIS A 678 18.08 31.02 -39.75
CA HIS A 678 17.00 31.71 -39.05
C HIS A 678 15.72 30.85 -39.05
N LEU A 679 14.97 30.84 -37.94
CA LEU A 679 13.82 29.95 -37.78
C LEU A 679 12.81 30.07 -38.93
N ALA A 680 12.50 31.30 -39.37
CA ALA A 680 11.58 31.57 -40.47
C ALA A 680 12.05 31.03 -41.84
N GLU A 681 13.36 30.85 -42.02
CA GLU A 681 13.96 30.32 -43.25
C GLU A 681 14.04 28.79 -43.24
N ARG A 682 13.74 28.15 -42.10
CA ARG A 682 13.76 26.70 -41.98
C ARG A 682 12.51 26.06 -42.59
N PRO A 683 12.65 24.89 -43.23
CA PRO A 683 11.51 24.11 -43.69
C PRO A 683 10.50 23.81 -42.57
N VAL A 684 9.24 23.59 -42.96
CA VAL A 684 8.13 23.38 -42.03
C VAL A 684 8.38 22.24 -41.04
N LEU A 685 9.03 21.15 -41.46
CA LEU A 685 9.36 20.01 -40.59
C LEU A 685 10.37 20.38 -39.50
N ASP A 686 11.32 21.26 -39.78
CA ASP A 686 12.32 21.71 -38.81
C ASP A 686 11.69 22.66 -37.79
N ARG A 687 10.89 23.64 -38.26
CA ARG A 687 10.13 24.54 -37.39
C ARG A 687 9.18 23.76 -36.47
N TRP A 688 8.48 22.77 -37.01
CA TRP A 688 7.59 21.91 -36.25
C TRP A 688 8.34 21.12 -35.16
N LEU A 689 9.50 20.53 -35.48
CA LEU A 689 10.26 19.78 -34.49
C LEU A 689 10.77 20.70 -33.36
N LEU A 690 11.23 21.90 -33.70
CA LEU A 690 11.70 22.88 -32.71
C LEU A 690 10.56 23.39 -31.83
N SER A 691 9.36 23.63 -32.38
CA SER A 691 8.17 23.92 -31.57
C SER A 691 7.84 22.77 -30.62
N ARG A 692 7.78 21.53 -31.15
CA ARG A 692 7.50 20.33 -30.35
C ARG A 692 8.51 20.16 -29.21
N LEU A 693 9.78 20.48 -29.47
CA LEU A 693 10.84 20.45 -28.48
C LEU A 693 10.64 21.53 -27.41
N ALA A 694 10.31 22.76 -27.77
CA ALA A 694 10.01 23.84 -26.82
C ALA A 694 8.80 23.48 -25.93
N GLY A 695 7.74 22.92 -26.53
CA GLY A 695 6.58 22.41 -25.80
C GLY A 695 6.92 21.24 -24.87
N LEU A 696 7.82 20.35 -25.29
CA LEU A 696 8.33 19.25 -24.44
C LEU A 696 9.10 19.82 -23.24
N VAL A 697 10.06 20.72 -23.45
CA VAL A 697 10.85 21.34 -22.37
C VAL A 697 9.92 21.99 -21.35
N LYS A 698 8.94 22.78 -21.81
CA LYS A 698 7.94 23.42 -20.95
C LYS A 698 7.15 22.39 -20.12
N THR A 699 6.69 21.33 -20.75
CA THR A 699 5.89 20.28 -20.10
C THR A 699 6.72 19.54 -19.05
N VAL A 700 7.92 19.09 -19.42
CA VAL A 700 8.79 18.31 -18.52
C VAL A 700 9.22 19.16 -17.31
N ASP A 701 9.63 20.41 -17.52
CA ASP A 701 10.05 21.30 -16.44
C ASP A 701 8.90 21.58 -15.46
N SER A 702 7.69 21.87 -15.97
CA SER A 702 6.49 22.06 -15.14
C SER A 702 6.16 20.80 -14.35
N LYS A 703 6.20 19.63 -14.98
CA LYS A 703 5.84 18.36 -14.35
C LYS A 703 6.82 17.95 -13.27
N LEU A 704 8.12 18.16 -13.48
CA LEU A 704 9.13 17.96 -12.44
C LEU A 704 9.03 19.01 -11.32
N ALA A 705 8.65 20.25 -11.60
CA ALA A 705 8.38 21.24 -10.56
C ALA A 705 7.24 20.79 -9.62
N ASP A 706 6.23 20.10 -10.16
CA ASP A 706 5.08 19.54 -9.44
C ASP A 706 5.33 18.13 -8.89
N TYR A 707 6.56 17.60 -8.99
CA TYR A 707 6.93 16.24 -8.60
C TYR A 707 6.18 15.11 -9.35
N ASP A 708 5.56 15.41 -10.50
CA ASP A 708 4.89 14.46 -11.41
C ASP A 708 5.91 13.82 -12.37
N VAL A 709 6.63 12.81 -11.86
CA VAL A 709 7.70 12.13 -12.61
C VAL A 709 7.17 11.39 -13.84
N THR A 710 6.02 10.72 -13.73
CA THR A 710 5.43 9.97 -14.85
C THR A 710 4.89 10.90 -15.94
N GLY A 711 4.24 12.00 -15.54
CA GLY A 711 3.80 13.05 -16.44
C GLY A 711 4.95 13.79 -17.12
N ALA A 712 6.16 13.77 -16.56
CA ALA A 712 7.38 14.27 -17.20
C ALA A 712 8.03 13.25 -18.16
N ALA A 713 8.14 11.98 -17.74
CA ALA A 713 8.87 10.96 -18.50
C ALA A 713 8.13 10.49 -19.77
N ARG A 714 6.81 10.25 -19.70
CA ARG A 714 6.03 9.72 -20.84
C ARG A 714 6.02 10.67 -22.06
N PRO A 715 5.87 12.00 -21.91
CA PRO A 715 6.01 12.92 -23.04
C PRO A 715 7.36 12.86 -23.75
N ILE A 716 8.46 12.63 -23.03
CA ILE A 716 9.79 12.45 -23.65
C ILE A 716 9.81 11.19 -24.52
N ALA A 717 9.23 10.08 -24.04
CA ALA A 717 9.11 8.85 -24.82
C ALA A 717 8.34 9.09 -26.13
N ALA A 718 7.19 9.76 -26.04
CA ALA A 718 6.37 10.10 -27.20
C ALA A 718 7.10 11.01 -28.19
N PHE A 719 7.85 12.00 -27.70
CA PHE A 719 8.65 12.89 -28.55
C PHE A 719 9.78 12.13 -29.27
N VAL A 720 10.46 11.20 -28.61
CA VAL A 720 11.49 10.36 -29.26
C VAL A 720 10.86 9.48 -30.34
N ASP A 721 9.64 8.99 -30.12
CA ASP A 721 8.88 8.28 -31.16
C ASP A 721 8.69 9.16 -32.40
N ASP A 722 8.23 10.39 -32.21
CA ASP A 722 8.01 11.38 -33.27
C ASP A 722 9.30 11.75 -34.00
N LEU A 723 10.39 11.95 -33.25
CA LEU A 723 11.71 12.23 -33.78
C LEU A 723 12.17 11.12 -34.73
N SER A 724 12.05 9.87 -34.28
CA SER A 724 12.48 8.69 -35.02
C SER A 724 11.60 8.42 -36.23
N LYS A 725 10.29 8.31 -36.00
CA LYS A 725 9.33 7.75 -36.95
C LYS A 725 8.74 8.78 -37.89
N TRP A 726 8.79 10.06 -37.53
CA TRP A 726 8.26 11.15 -38.35
C TRP A 726 9.37 12.03 -38.89
N TYR A 727 10.08 12.75 -38.01
CA TYR A 727 11.04 13.76 -38.43
C TYR A 727 12.21 13.17 -39.22
N ILE A 728 12.95 12.22 -38.63
CA ILE A 728 14.10 11.59 -39.31
C ILE A 728 13.63 10.89 -40.57
N ARG A 729 12.56 10.07 -40.48
CA ARG A 729 12.01 9.32 -41.62
C ARG A 729 11.74 10.22 -42.82
N ARG A 730 11.06 11.36 -42.64
CA ARG A 730 10.69 12.28 -43.72
C ARG A 730 11.83 13.22 -44.13
N SER A 731 12.86 13.37 -43.29
CA SER A 731 14.03 14.20 -43.59
C SER A 731 15.23 13.41 -44.13
N ARG A 732 15.20 12.06 -44.22
CA ARG A 732 16.34 11.23 -44.65
C ARG A 732 16.95 11.68 -45.97
N SER A 733 16.12 11.99 -46.96
CA SER A 733 16.58 12.45 -48.28
C SER A 733 17.42 13.74 -48.19
N ARG A 734 17.14 14.62 -47.22
CA ARG A 734 17.89 15.87 -46.98
C ARG A 734 19.32 15.58 -46.49
N PHE A 735 19.50 14.52 -45.69
CA PHE A 735 20.82 14.09 -45.22
C PHE A 735 21.63 13.34 -46.30
N TRP A 736 20.98 12.79 -47.34
CA TRP A 736 21.64 12.02 -48.41
C TRP A 736 22.05 12.83 -49.64
N LYS A 737 21.65 14.11 -49.73
CA LYS A 737 22.03 14.97 -50.86
C LYS A 737 23.55 15.12 -50.91
N SER A 738 24.15 15.06 -52.10
CA SER A 738 25.59 15.27 -52.30
C SER A 738 26.00 16.75 -52.19
N GLN A 739 25.07 17.68 -52.45
CA GLN A 739 25.30 19.12 -52.28
C GLN A 739 25.09 19.55 -50.82
N SER A 740 26.03 20.36 -50.31
CA SER A 740 25.92 21.02 -48.99
C SER A 740 25.21 22.36 -49.17
N ASP A 741 23.87 22.34 -49.12
CA ASP A 741 23.00 23.51 -49.24
C ASP A 741 22.45 23.98 -47.88
N SER A 742 21.77 25.14 -47.86
CA SER A 742 21.18 25.71 -46.64
C SER A 742 20.09 24.81 -46.03
N ASP A 743 19.38 24.04 -46.86
CA ASP A 743 18.37 23.06 -46.42
C ASP A 743 19.00 21.90 -45.63
N LYS A 744 20.08 21.30 -46.15
CA LYS A 744 20.83 20.23 -45.48
C LYS A 744 21.46 20.75 -44.18
N GLN A 745 22.00 21.96 -44.19
CA GLN A 745 22.54 22.59 -42.98
C GLN A 745 21.46 22.85 -41.92
N ALA A 746 20.27 23.34 -42.31
CA ALA A 746 19.14 23.52 -41.41
C ALA A 746 18.69 22.19 -40.77
N ALA A 747 18.66 21.10 -41.53
CA ALA A 747 18.34 19.76 -41.03
C ALA A 747 19.33 19.30 -39.94
N TYR A 748 20.64 19.46 -40.19
CA TYR A 748 21.67 19.11 -39.21
C TYR A 748 21.60 19.96 -37.95
N GLN A 749 21.47 21.28 -38.09
CA GLN A 749 21.34 22.18 -36.95
C GLN A 749 20.11 21.88 -36.11
N THR A 750 18.97 21.59 -36.75
CA THR A 750 17.72 21.21 -36.06
C THR A 750 17.91 19.90 -35.29
N LEU A 751 18.42 18.84 -35.94
CA LEU A 751 18.61 17.55 -35.30
C LEU A 751 19.66 17.59 -34.18
N HIS A 752 20.75 18.33 -34.36
CA HIS A 752 21.77 18.54 -33.33
C HIS A 752 21.17 19.24 -32.09
N THR A 753 20.43 20.34 -32.30
CA THR A 753 19.77 21.09 -31.23
C THR A 753 18.79 20.21 -30.47
N THR A 754 17.98 19.44 -31.20
CA THR A 754 17.02 18.50 -30.61
C THR A 754 17.69 17.43 -29.79
N LEU A 755 18.71 16.73 -30.31
CA LEU A 755 19.38 15.66 -29.58
C LEU A 755 20.15 16.17 -28.36
N THR A 756 20.75 17.36 -28.45
CA THR A 756 21.45 18.00 -27.32
C THR A 756 20.46 18.35 -26.21
N THR A 757 19.32 18.96 -26.57
CA THR A 757 18.27 19.34 -25.61
C THR A 757 17.62 18.10 -24.98
N VAL A 758 17.33 17.07 -25.77
CA VAL A 758 16.79 15.79 -25.26
C VAL A 758 17.79 15.12 -24.31
N ALA A 759 19.09 15.15 -24.60
CA ALA A 759 20.10 14.65 -23.68
C ALA A 759 20.08 15.40 -22.34
N GLN A 760 19.93 16.74 -22.37
CA GLN A 760 19.81 17.54 -21.14
C GLN A 760 18.51 17.25 -20.37
N LEU A 761 17.37 17.11 -21.06
CA LEU A 761 16.09 16.72 -20.43
C LEU A 761 16.18 15.34 -19.76
N LEU A 762 16.90 14.40 -20.39
CA LEU A 762 17.05 13.02 -19.91
C LEU A 762 18.12 12.85 -18.84
N ALA A 763 19.01 13.82 -18.63
CA ALA A 763 20.10 13.71 -17.66
C ALA A 763 19.65 13.33 -16.23
N PRO A 764 18.51 13.83 -15.71
CA PRO A 764 17.98 13.36 -14.43
C PRO A 764 17.38 11.94 -14.44
N PHE A 765 16.91 11.46 -15.59
CA PHE A 765 16.19 10.19 -15.73
C PHE A 765 17.12 9.03 -16.07
N THR A 766 17.87 9.17 -17.17
CA THR A 766 18.76 8.16 -17.74
C THR A 766 20.16 8.76 -17.81
N PRO A 767 20.88 8.85 -16.68
CA PRO A 767 22.10 9.65 -16.57
C PRO A 767 23.27 9.14 -17.42
N PHE A 768 23.29 7.88 -17.84
CA PHE A 768 24.39 7.35 -18.64
C PHE A 768 24.21 7.63 -20.14
N ILE A 769 23.08 7.25 -20.73
CA ILE A 769 22.81 7.46 -22.17
C ILE A 769 22.79 8.95 -22.52
N SER A 770 22.21 9.78 -21.65
CA SER A 770 22.23 11.24 -21.81
C SER A 770 23.64 11.80 -21.83
N ASP A 771 24.52 11.34 -20.93
CA ASP A 771 25.90 11.79 -20.86
C ASP A 771 26.74 11.29 -22.04
N ALA A 772 26.54 10.04 -22.48
CA ALA A 772 27.17 9.51 -23.69
C ALA A 772 26.84 10.37 -24.92
N MET A 773 25.55 10.67 -25.12
CA MET A 773 25.08 11.49 -26.23
C MET A 773 25.64 12.91 -26.13
N HIS A 774 25.46 13.57 -24.98
CA HIS A 774 25.85 14.96 -24.79
C HIS A 774 27.36 15.16 -24.93
N ARG A 775 28.20 14.26 -24.41
CA ARG A 775 29.66 14.37 -24.55
C ARG A 775 30.07 14.39 -26.01
N ASN A 776 29.53 13.49 -26.83
CA ASN A 776 29.87 13.48 -28.25
C ASN A 776 29.34 14.73 -28.98
N LEU A 777 28.13 15.18 -28.63
CA LEU A 777 27.50 16.37 -29.24
C LEU A 777 28.14 17.70 -28.81
N SER A 778 28.76 17.77 -27.63
CA SER A 778 29.25 19.02 -27.02
C SER A 778 30.78 19.15 -26.92
N GLY A 779 31.53 18.25 -27.56
CA GLY A 779 33.00 18.28 -27.52
C GLY A 779 33.59 17.80 -26.19
N GLY A 780 33.00 16.76 -25.60
CA GLY A 780 33.54 16.00 -24.47
C GLY A 780 32.96 16.34 -23.10
N ARG A 781 32.12 17.37 -22.99
CA ARG A 781 31.59 17.85 -21.71
C ARG A 781 30.44 16.97 -21.20
N SER A 782 30.47 16.66 -19.91
CA SER A 782 29.38 15.92 -19.27
C SER A 782 28.09 16.73 -19.27
N VAL A 783 26.96 16.07 -19.53
CA VAL A 783 25.62 16.67 -19.43
C VAL A 783 25.31 17.12 -18.00
N HIS A 784 25.87 16.44 -17.00
CA HIS A 784 25.62 16.70 -15.58
C HIS A 784 26.28 17.98 -15.07
N LEU A 785 27.09 18.63 -15.90
CA LEU A 785 27.69 19.95 -15.64
C LEU A 785 27.01 21.07 -16.45
N ALA A 786 26.01 20.73 -17.27
CA ALA A 786 25.22 21.70 -18.02
C ALA A 786 24.02 22.20 -17.19
N ASP A 787 23.52 23.37 -17.57
CA ASP A 787 22.25 23.87 -17.06
C ASP A 787 21.07 23.10 -17.69
N TYR A 788 19.95 23.05 -16.98
CA TYR A 788 18.70 22.48 -17.50
C TYR A 788 18.18 23.34 -18.67
N PRO A 789 17.63 22.74 -19.74
CA PRO A 789 17.23 23.51 -20.91
C PRO A 789 16.09 24.48 -20.59
N SER A 790 16.15 25.68 -21.17
CA SER A 790 15.10 26.69 -21.10
C SER A 790 14.14 26.57 -22.29
N VAL A 791 12.89 27.00 -22.10
CA VAL A 791 11.89 27.06 -23.17
C VAL A 791 12.32 28.11 -24.20
N ASP A 792 12.45 27.70 -25.46
CA ASP A 792 12.60 28.63 -26.58
C ASP A 792 11.21 29.16 -26.99
N ALA A 793 10.90 30.36 -26.52
CA ALA A 793 9.61 30.99 -26.77
C ALA A 793 9.42 31.41 -28.25
N GLU A 794 10.51 31.67 -28.98
CA GLU A 794 10.44 32.05 -30.39
C GLU A 794 10.15 30.83 -31.28
N ALA A 795 10.63 29.66 -30.87
CA ALA A 795 10.36 28.40 -31.57
C ALA A 795 8.97 27.81 -31.31
N PHE A 796 8.31 28.17 -30.20
CA PHE A 796 7.04 27.57 -29.78
C PHE A 796 5.84 28.10 -30.60
N ASP A 797 5.30 27.26 -31.49
CA ASP A 797 4.17 27.54 -32.38
C ASP A 797 3.10 26.43 -32.24
N PRO A 798 2.13 26.58 -31.32
CA PRO A 798 1.09 25.57 -31.09
C PRO A 798 0.15 25.39 -32.28
N ASN A 799 -0.04 26.42 -33.12
CA ASN A 799 -0.88 26.32 -34.31
C ASN A 799 -0.22 25.41 -35.35
N LEU A 800 1.10 25.56 -35.56
CA LEU A 800 1.86 24.66 -36.42
C LEU A 800 1.83 23.21 -35.88
N GLU A 801 1.92 23.02 -34.56
CA GLU A 801 1.79 21.69 -33.97
C GLU A 801 0.43 21.04 -34.22
N GLU A 802 -0.65 21.80 -34.13
CA GLU A 802 -2.01 21.32 -34.42
C GLU A 802 -2.17 20.95 -35.89
N GLN A 803 -1.75 21.83 -36.80
CA GLN A 803 -1.76 21.58 -38.25
C GLN A 803 -0.93 20.33 -38.62
N MET A 804 0.25 20.18 -38.01
CA MET A 804 1.11 19.03 -38.24
C MET A 804 0.57 17.76 -37.58
N THR A 805 -0.14 17.87 -36.46
CA THR A 805 -0.90 16.75 -35.87
C THR A 805 -2.01 16.29 -36.80
N ALA A 806 -2.76 17.21 -37.40
CA ALA A 806 -3.75 16.89 -38.42
C ALA A 806 -3.12 16.24 -39.66
N ALA A 807 -1.99 16.76 -40.15
CA ALA A 807 -1.24 16.16 -41.26
C ALA A 807 -0.68 14.76 -40.92
N ARG A 808 -0.28 14.52 -39.67
CA ARG A 808 0.14 13.20 -39.17
C ARG A 808 -1.00 12.20 -39.07
N ARG A 809 -2.20 12.66 -38.70
CA ARG A 809 -3.43 11.84 -38.74
C ARG A 809 -3.79 11.41 -40.16
N GLY A 810 -3.26 12.09 -41.18
CA GLY A 810 -3.42 11.76 -42.60
C GLY A 810 -2.48 10.69 -43.18
N GLU A 811 -1.60 10.04 -42.40
CA GLU A 811 -0.73 8.95 -42.91
C GLU A 811 -0.86 7.60 -42.17
N ASN A 812 -0.93 6.54 -42.99
CA ASN A 812 -0.85 5.09 -42.73
C ASN A 812 -1.04 4.59 -41.29
N TYR A 813 -2.21 3.98 -41.06
CA TYR A 813 -2.48 3.07 -39.95
C TYR A 813 -1.37 2.04 -39.80
N ARG A 814 -0.70 2.03 -38.64
CA ARG A 814 0.17 0.92 -38.25
C ARG A 814 -0.68 -0.20 -37.70
N THR A 815 -0.88 -1.24 -38.48
CA THR A 815 -1.57 -2.46 -38.07
C THR A 815 -0.55 -3.57 -37.83
N SER A 816 -0.53 -4.17 -36.66
CA SER A 816 0.07 -5.50 -36.45
C SER A 816 -1.05 -6.55 -36.46
N ALA A 817 -0.70 -7.81 -36.73
CA ALA A 817 -1.65 -8.90 -36.59
C ALA A 817 -2.22 -8.95 -35.15
N ASP A 818 -1.40 -8.64 -34.15
CA ASP A 818 -1.82 -8.59 -32.74
C ASP A 818 -2.76 -7.44 -32.43
N ALA A 819 -2.52 -6.23 -32.95
CA ALA A 819 -3.42 -5.08 -32.76
C ALA A 819 -4.78 -5.29 -33.46
N LEU A 820 -4.77 -5.94 -34.63
CA LEU A 820 -6.00 -6.34 -35.31
C LEU A 820 -6.76 -7.43 -34.54
N LYS A 821 -6.04 -8.43 -34.02
CA LYS A 821 -6.61 -9.48 -33.17
C LYS A 821 -7.21 -8.90 -31.89
N GLU A 822 -6.53 -7.93 -31.28
CA GLU A 822 -7.03 -7.21 -30.12
C GLU A 822 -8.30 -6.42 -30.44
N THR A 823 -8.36 -5.72 -31.58
CA THR A 823 -9.57 -5.03 -32.06
C THR A 823 -10.75 -6.00 -32.25
N VAL A 824 -10.50 -7.18 -32.84
CA VAL A 824 -11.51 -8.24 -32.98
C VAL A 824 -11.99 -8.72 -31.60
N GLN A 825 -11.06 -8.96 -30.67
CA GLN A 825 -11.37 -9.47 -29.34
C GLN A 825 -12.08 -8.45 -28.43
N GLN A 826 -11.75 -7.17 -28.54
CA GLN A 826 -12.27 -6.12 -27.68
C GLN A 826 -13.55 -5.47 -28.20
N PHE A 827 -13.84 -5.55 -29.51
CA PHE A 827 -15.00 -4.90 -30.10
C PHE A 827 -15.90 -5.84 -30.91
N LEU A 828 -15.39 -6.44 -32.00
CA LEU A 828 -16.23 -7.22 -32.92
C LEU A 828 -16.83 -8.47 -32.27
N LEU A 829 -16.04 -9.22 -31.48
CA LEU A 829 -16.54 -10.39 -30.76
C LEU A 829 -17.57 -10.01 -29.68
N PRO A 830 -17.33 -9.02 -28.80
CA PRO A 830 -18.36 -8.54 -27.89
C PRO A 830 -19.66 -8.09 -28.58
N LEU A 831 -19.57 -7.32 -29.67
CA LEU A 831 -20.74 -6.91 -30.46
C LEU A 831 -21.51 -8.12 -31.02
N TRP A 832 -20.78 -9.05 -31.66
CA TRP A 832 -21.37 -10.26 -32.22
C TRP A 832 -22.02 -11.14 -31.15
N ASN A 833 -21.39 -11.24 -29.97
CA ASN A 833 -21.95 -11.97 -28.83
C ASN A 833 -23.23 -11.32 -28.30
N CYS A 834 -23.32 -9.98 -28.28
CA CYS A 834 -24.55 -9.27 -27.92
C CYS A 834 -25.67 -9.55 -28.92
N TYR A 835 -25.34 -9.54 -30.21
CA TYR A 835 -26.27 -9.86 -31.29
C TYR A 835 -26.72 -11.33 -31.25
N ALA A 836 -25.79 -12.28 -31.16
CA ALA A 836 -26.10 -13.70 -31.08
C ALA A 836 -26.93 -14.04 -29.85
N PHE A 837 -26.64 -13.40 -28.70
CA PHE A 837 -27.48 -13.49 -27.51
C PHE A 837 -28.91 -13.08 -27.84
N HIS A 838 -29.14 -11.90 -28.41
CA HIS A 838 -30.48 -11.44 -28.75
C HIS A 838 -31.21 -12.41 -29.69
N VAL A 839 -30.58 -12.81 -30.79
CA VAL A 839 -31.19 -13.67 -31.81
C VAL A 839 -31.57 -15.04 -31.25
N ASN A 840 -30.66 -15.70 -30.54
CA ASN A 840 -30.92 -17.04 -30.01
C ASN A 840 -32.13 -17.04 -29.08
N TYR A 841 -32.21 -16.07 -28.16
CA TYR A 841 -33.34 -15.97 -27.23
C TYR A 841 -34.61 -15.47 -27.92
N ALA A 842 -34.52 -14.51 -28.85
CA ALA A 842 -35.66 -14.01 -29.62
C ALA A 842 -36.32 -15.12 -30.46
N VAL A 843 -35.53 -16.00 -31.07
CA VAL A 843 -36.04 -17.17 -31.82
C VAL A 843 -36.73 -18.16 -30.89
N VAL A 844 -36.10 -18.50 -29.76
CA VAL A 844 -36.67 -19.44 -28.77
C VAL A 844 -37.99 -18.92 -28.20
N ASP A 845 -38.09 -17.62 -27.92
CA ASP A 845 -39.27 -17.01 -27.32
C ASP A 845 -40.32 -16.52 -28.34
N GLY A 846 -40.08 -16.67 -29.64
CA GLY A 846 -40.96 -16.19 -30.69
C GLY A 846 -41.19 -14.67 -30.64
N PHE A 847 -40.13 -13.90 -30.39
CA PHE A 847 -40.19 -12.44 -30.35
C PHE A 847 -40.57 -11.86 -31.71
N ASP A 848 -41.56 -10.97 -31.70
CA ASP A 848 -42.03 -10.26 -32.89
C ASP A 848 -41.70 -8.76 -32.75
N PRO A 849 -40.76 -8.22 -33.56
CA PRO A 849 -40.38 -6.82 -33.52
C PRO A 849 -41.49 -5.87 -33.99
N GLY A 850 -42.55 -6.38 -34.64
CA GLY A 850 -43.72 -5.61 -35.07
C GLY A 850 -44.74 -5.31 -33.97
N ARG A 851 -44.58 -5.86 -32.75
CA ARG A 851 -45.47 -5.57 -31.63
C ARG A 851 -45.38 -4.11 -31.20
N PRO A 852 -46.49 -3.49 -30.71
CA PRO A 852 -46.47 -2.13 -30.20
C PRO A 852 -45.35 -1.90 -29.19
N PRO A 853 -44.52 -0.85 -29.35
CA PRO A 853 -43.43 -0.58 -28.44
C PRO A 853 -43.99 -0.21 -27.06
N ILE A 854 -43.39 -0.76 -26.01
CA ILE A 854 -43.68 -0.34 -24.64
C ILE A 854 -43.17 1.08 -24.46
N HIS A 855 -44.01 1.95 -23.92
CA HIS A 855 -43.72 3.37 -23.76
C HIS A 855 -42.48 3.57 -22.90
N LEU A 856 -41.61 4.54 -23.26
CA LEU A 856 -40.32 4.74 -22.58
C LEU A 856 -40.45 4.85 -21.06
N ALA A 857 -41.44 5.61 -20.58
CA ALA A 857 -41.71 5.80 -19.15
C ALA A 857 -42.13 4.52 -18.41
N GLU A 858 -42.65 3.52 -19.12
CA GLU A 858 -43.05 2.22 -18.55
C GLU A 858 -41.90 1.20 -18.56
N ARG A 859 -40.75 1.56 -19.14
CA ARG A 859 -39.59 0.68 -19.20
C ARG A 859 -38.76 0.74 -17.92
N PRO A 860 -38.15 -0.39 -17.49
CA PRO A 860 -37.21 -0.41 -16.39
C PRO A 860 -36.05 0.58 -16.60
N VAL A 861 -35.46 1.04 -15.49
CA VAL A 861 -34.40 2.06 -15.50
C VAL A 861 -33.19 1.70 -16.36
N LEU A 862 -32.82 0.41 -16.44
CA LEU A 862 -31.71 -0.05 -17.30
C LEU A 862 -32.01 0.12 -18.79
N ASP A 863 -33.27 -0.05 -19.19
CA ASP A 863 -33.71 0.09 -20.58
C ASP A 863 -33.74 1.56 -20.97
N ARG A 864 -34.33 2.41 -20.11
CA ARG A 864 -34.33 3.87 -20.29
C ARG A 864 -32.89 4.42 -20.36
N TRP A 865 -32.01 3.96 -19.48
CA TRP A 865 -30.61 4.36 -19.48
C TRP A 865 -29.88 3.93 -20.76
N LEU A 866 -30.07 2.69 -21.22
CA LEU A 866 -29.43 2.23 -22.46
C LEU A 866 -29.93 3.02 -23.68
N LEU A 867 -31.23 3.33 -23.74
CA LEU A 867 -31.81 4.13 -24.83
C LEU A 867 -31.32 5.59 -24.78
N SER A 868 -31.19 6.20 -23.60
CA SER A 868 -30.55 7.52 -23.46
C SER A 868 -29.11 7.50 -23.97
N ARG A 869 -28.34 6.51 -23.54
CA ARG A 869 -26.95 6.33 -23.99
C ARG A 869 -26.86 6.15 -25.51
N LEU A 870 -27.82 5.44 -26.10
CA LEU A 870 -27.93 5.24 -27.54
C LEU A 870 -28.26 6.57 -28.26
N ALA A 871 -29.20 7.35 -27.76
CA ALA A 871 -29.53 8.67 -28.31
C ALA A 871 -28.33 9.63 -28.23
N GLY A 872 -27.62 9.65 -27.10
CA GLY A 872 -26.38 10.41 -26.92
C GLY A 872 -25.26 9.92 -27.85
N LEU A 873 -25.17 8.61 -28.09
CA LEU A 873 -24.25 8.02 -29.06
C LEU A 873 -24.58 8.49 -30.48
N VAL A 874 -25.84 8.36 -30.92
CA VAL A 874 -26.28 8.82 -32.26
C VAL A 874 -25.94 10.30 -32.45
N LYS A 875 -26.26 11.16 -31.47
CA LYS A 875 -25.94 12.59 -31.50
C LYS A 875 -24.44 12.85 -31.63
N THR A 876 -23.63 12.10 -30.88
CA THR A 876 -22.17 12.23 -30.91
C THR A 876 -21.61 11.78 -32.24
N VAL A 877 -22.03 10.61 -32.74
CA VAL A 877 -21.56 10.04 -34.00
C VAL A 877 -21.96 10.92 -35.18
N ASP A 878 -23.21 11.38 -35.22
CA ASP A 878 -23.73 12.27 -36.26
C ASP A 878 -22.95 13.59 -36.32
N SER A 879 -22.78 14.27 -35.17
CA SER A 879 -21.96 15.48 -35.07
C SER A 879 -20.52 15.24 -35.52
N LYS A 880 -19.90 14.12 -35.11
CA LYS A 880 -18.52 13.82 -35.48
C LYS A 880 -18.36 13.49 -36.96
N LEU A 881 -19.32 12.80 -37.57
CA LEU A 881 -19.33 12.54 -39.00
C LEU A 881 -19.60 13.82 -39.80
N ALA A 882 -20.47 14.71 -39.33
CA ALA A 882 -20.69 16.04 -39.92
C ALA A 882 -19.41 16.89 -39.92
N ASP A 883 -18.59 16.75 -38.87
CA ASP A 883 -17.28 17.40 -38.74
C ASP A 883 -16.14 16.64 -39.45
N TYR A 884 -16.44 15.57 -40.20
CA TYR A 884 -15.48 14.68 -40.84
C TYR A 884 -14.48 13.98 -39.88
N ASP A 885 -14.78 13.90 -38.58
CA ASP A 885 -14.00 13.20 -37.55
C ASP A 885 -14.42 11.73 -37.43
N VAL A 886 -13.96 10.91 -38.38
CA VAL A 886 -14.24 9.46 -38.43
C VAL A 886 -13.76 8.72 -37.17
N THR A 887 -12.63 9.12 -36.59
CA THR A 887 -12.09 8.46 -35.39
C THR A 887 -12.89 8.81 -34.14
N GLY A 888 -13.26 10.09 -34.00
CA GLY A 888 -14.14 10.58 -32.95
C GLY A 888 -15.55 10.01 -33.05
N ALA A 889 -16.00 9.62 -34.25
CA ALA A 889 -17.25 8.90 -34.45
C ALA A 889 -17.14 7.40 -34.10
N ALA A 890 -16.06 6.71 -34.46
CA ALA A 890 -15.92 5.26 -34.25
C ALA A 890 -15.68 4.86 -32.78
N ARG A 891 -14.86 5.60 -32.04
CA ARG A 891 -14.48 5.25 -30.65
C ARG A 891 -15.66 5.21 -29.66
N PRO A 892 -16.59 6.18 -29.67
CA PRO A 892 -17.78 6.12 -28.82
C PRO A 892 -18.64 4.87 -29.05
N ILE A 893 -18.72 4.37 -30.29
CA ILE A 893 -19.48 3.14 -30.61
C ILE A 893 -18.86 1.94 -29.89
N ALA A 894 -17.52 1.81 -29.91
CA ALA A 894 -16.83 0.73 -29.21
C ALA A 894 -17.04 0.80 -27.68
N ALA A 895 -16.97 1.99 -27.09
CA ALA A 895 -17.23 2.18 -25.67
C ALA A 895 -18.70 1.85 -25.31
N PHE A 896 -19.65 2.20 -26.16
CA PHE A 896 -21.06 1.86 -25.97
C PHE A 896 -21.31 0.34 -26.05
N VAL A 897 -20.64 -0.37 -26.96
CA VAL A 897 -20.76 -1.85 -27.03
C VAL A 897 -20.24 -2.50 -25.74
N ASP A 898 -19.20 -1.93 -25.12
CA ASP A 898 -18.72 -2.41 -23.82
C ASP A 898 -19.79 -2.23 -22.72
N ASP A 899 -20.45 -1.07 -22.69
CA ASP A 899 -21.58 -0.80 -21.79
C ASP A 899 -22.76 -1.76 -22.04
N LEU A 900 -23.12 -1.97 -23.30
CA LEU A 900 -24.17 -2.90 -23.72
C LEU A 900 -23.88 -4.32 -23.22
N SER A 901 -22.63 -4.78 -23.36
CA SER A 901 -22.22 -6.13 -22.97
C SER A 901 -22.08 -6.29 -21.45
N LYS A 902 -21.28 -5.45 -20.81
CA LYS A 902 -20.86 -5.60 -19.40
C LYS A 902 -21.90 -5.11 -18.40
N TRP A 903 -22.71 -4.13 -18.77
CA TRP A 903 -23.69 -3.52 -17.87
C TRP A 903 -25.13 -3.89 -18.24
N TYR A 904 -25.55 -3.70 -19.48
CA TYR A 904 -26.95 -3.96 -19.82
C TYR A 904 -27.26 -5.46 -19.93
N ILE A 905 -26.63 -6.17 -20.87
CA ILE A 905 -26.95 -7.59 -21.13
C ILE A 905 -26.68 -8.42 -19.89
N ARG A 906 -25.50 -8.29 -19.27
CA ARG A 906 -25.13 -9.04 -18.06
C ARG A 906 -26.22 -8.97 -16.98
N ARG A 907 -26.80 -7.79 -16.77
CA ARG A 907 -27.80 -7.55 -15.73
C ARG A 907 -29.22 -7.92 -16.15
N SER A 908 -29.51 -7.82 -17.44
CA SER A 908 -30.83 -8.14 -17.97
C SER A 908 -31.02 -9.62 -18.31
N ARG A 909 -29.99 -10.47 -18.19
CA ARG A 909 -30.07 -11.92 -18.54
C ARG A 909 -31.26 -12.64 -17.94
N SER A 910 -31.53 -12.43 -16.66
CA SER A 910 -32.64 -13.06 -15.96
C SER A 910 -33.99 -12.74 -16.60
N ARG A 911 -34.16 -11.52 -17.15
CA ARG A 911 -35.38 -11.08 -17.85
C ARG A 911 -35.60 -11.86 -19.14
N PHE A 912 -34.53 -12.23 -19.85
CA PHE A 912 -34.59 -13.07 -21.05
C PHE A 912 -34.86 -14.55 -20.72
N TRP A 913 -34.48 -15.03 -19.54
CA TRP A 913 -34.60 -16.45 -19.15
C TRP A 913 -35.92 -16.82 -18.45
N LYS A 914 -36.79 -15.86 -18.13
CA LYS A 914 -38.11 -16.14 -17.56
C LYS A 914 -38.93 -16.99 -18.53
N SER A 915 -39.61 -18.04 -18.06
CA SER A 915 -40.50 -18.86 -18.89
C SER A 915 -41.78 -18.13 -19.29
N GLN A 916 -42.20 -17.13 -18.51
CA GLN A 916 -43.38 -16.31 -18.76
C GLN A 916 -43.02 -15.13 -19.68
N SER A 917 -43.81 -14.94 -20.75
CA SER A 917 -43.69 -13.78 -21.65
C SER A 917 -44.53 -12.63 -21.11
N ASP A 918 -43.91 -11.78 -20.28
CA ASP A 918 -44.51 -10.59 -19.65
C ASP A 918 -44.06 -9.28 -20.32
N SER A 919 -44.65 -8.14 -19.90
CA SER A 919 -44.30 -6.83 -20.45
C SER A 919 -42.83 -6.46 -20.21
N ASP A 920 -42.24 -6.87 -19.09
CA ASP A 920 -40.83 -6.65 -18.76
C ASP A 920 -39.89 -7.37 -19.74
N LYS A 921 -40.15 -8.65 -20.02
CA LYS A 921 -39.40 -9.45 -21.01
C LYS A 921 -39.55 -8.87 -22.42
N GLN A 922 -40.76 -8.44 -22.78
CA GLN A 922 -40.99 -7.76 -24.06
C GLN A 922 -40.22 -6.43 -24.16
N ALA A 923 -40.19 -5.62 -23.11
CA ALA A 923 -39.42 -4.37 -23.07
C ALA A 923 -37.92 -4.62 -23.25
N ALA A 924 -37.38 -5.66 -22.60
CA ALA A 924 -35.98 -6.06 -22.73
C ALA A 924 -35.62 -6.41 -24.19
N TYR A 925 -36.48 -7.19 -24.85
CA TYR A 925 -36.30 -7.55 -26.27
C TYR A 925 -36.41 -6.35 -27.19
N GLN A 926 -37.43 -5.51 -27.03
CA GLN A 926 -37.61 -4.30 -27.84
C GLN A 926 -36.43 -3.33 -27.68
N THR A 927 -35.94 -3.13 -26.45
CA THR A 927 -34.76 -2.29 -26.17
C THR A 927 -33.51 -2.84 -26.85
N LEU A 928 -33.26 -4.15 -26.72
CA LEU A 928 -32.07 -4.77 -27.31
C LEU A 928 -32.15 -4.82 -28.85
N HIS A 929 -33.32 -5.09 -29.41
CA HIS A 929 -33.58 -5.04 -30.86
C HIS A 929 -33.36 -3.63 -31.42
N THR A 930 -33.94 -2.61 -30.78
CA THR A 930 -33.75 -1.19 -31.16
C THR A 930 -32.28 -0.80 -31.09
N THR A 931 -31.59 -1.18 -30.01
CA THR A 931 -30.17 -0.89 -29.80
C THR A 931 -29.31 -1.53 -30.87
N LEU A 932 -29.47 -2.83 -31.12
CA LEU A 932 -28.65 -3.56 -32.09
C LEU A 932 -28.93 -3.10 -33.53
N THR A 933 -30.20 -2.78 -33.86
CA THR A 933 -30.57 -2.23 -35.17
C THR A 933 -29.92 -0.86 -35.38
N THR A 934 -30.00 0.03 -34.40
CA THR A 934 -29.41 1.38 -34.46
C THR A 934 -27.88 1.31 -34.51
N VAL A 935 -27.26 0.45 -33.69
CA VAL A 935 -25.80 0.22 -33.74
C VAL A 935 -25.37 -0.34 -35.09
N ALA A 936 -26.14 -1.25 -35.70
CA ALA A 936 -25.87 -1.73 -37.05
C ALA A 936 -25.95 -0.59 -38.09
N GLN A 937 -26.93 0.31 -37.98
CA GLN A 937 -27.00 1.48 -38.86
C GLN A 937 -25.83 2.46 -38.65
N LEU A 938 -25.47 2.76 -37.39
CA LEU A 938 -24.31 3.60 -37.07
C LEU A 938 -23.01 3.01 -37.60
N LEU A 939 -22.87 1.68 -37.54
CA LEU A 939 -21.69 0.95 -38.01
C LEU A 939 -21.64 0.73 -39.52
N ALA A 940 -22.74 0.92 -40.25
CA ALA A 940 -22.80 0.68 -41.69
C ALA A 940 -21.69 1.37 -42.50
N PRO A 941 -21.28 2.62 -42.19
CA PRO A 941 -20.15 3.28 -42.85
C PRO A 941 -18.76 2.75 -42.44
N PHE A 942 -18.64 2.06 -41.30
CA PHE A 942 -17.37 1.65 -40.71
C PHE A 942 -17.06 0.16 -40.92
N THR A 943 -18.06 -0.71 -40.77
CA THR A 943 -17.92 -2.17 -40.80
C THR A 943 -19.06 -2.80 -41.62
N PRO A 944 -19.12 -2.55 -42.94
CA PRO A 944 -20.32 -2.77 -43.76
C PRO A 944 -20.84 -4.22 -43.71
N PHE A 945 -19.96 -5.21 -43.70
CA PHE A 945 -20.36 -6.62 -43.72
C PHE A 945 -21.05 -7.07 -42.43
N ILE A 946 -20.50 -6.74 -41.26
CA ILE A 946 -21.08 -7.18 -39.99
C ILE A 946 -22.38 -6.43 -39.70
N SER A 947 -22.44 -5.13 -40.00
CA SER A 947 -23.65 -4.33 -39.87
C SER A 947 -24.75 -4.82 -40.80
N ASP A 948 -24.43 -5.14 -42.06
CA ASP A 948 -25.43 -5.63 -43.02
C ASP A 948 -25.94 -7.02 -42.64
N ALA A 949 -25.06 -7.92 -42.18
CA ALA A 949 -25.46 -9.23 -41.69
C ALA A 949 -26.38 -9.14 -40.46
N MET A 950 -26.03 -8.31 -39.48
CA MET A 950 -26.86 -8.09 -38.29
C MET A 950 -28.22 -7.47 -38.68
N HIS A 951 -28.20 -6.38 -39.44
CA HIS A 951 -29.42 -5.65 -39.79
C HIS A 951 -30.38 -6.49 -40.65
N ARG A 952 -29.89 -7.25 -41.63
CA ARG A 952 -30.75 -8.14 -42.43
C ARG A 952 -31.48 -9.14 -41.56
N ASN A 953 -30.79 -9.75 -40.58
CA ASN A 953 -31.46 -10.69 -39.69
C ASN A 953 -32.47 -9.99 -38.77
N LEU A 954 -32.15 -8.79 -38.27
CA LEU A 954 -33.02 -8.01 -37.38
C LEU A 954 -34.23 -7.37 -38.08
N SER A 955 -34.17 -7.14 -39.40
CA SER A 955 -35.17 -6.38 -40.18
C SER A 955 -35.90 -7.19 -41.26
N GLY A 956 -35.86 -8.52 -41.20
CA GLY A 956 -36.58 -9.38 -42.15
C GLY A 956 -35.97 -9.42 -43.56
N GLY A 957 -34.65 -9.32 -43.67
CA GLY A 957 -33.88 -9.51 -44.90
C GLY A 957 -33.44 -8.23 -45.62
N ARG A 958 -33.84 -7.05 -45.12
CA ARG A 958 -33.47 -5.76 -45.73
C ARG A 958 -32.04 -5.35 -45.36
N SER A 959 -31.26 -4.97 -46.37
CA SER A 959 -29.90 -4.48 -46.18
C SER A 959 -29.88 -3.18 -45.37
N VAL A 960 -28.89 -3.02 -44.49
CA VAL A 960 -28.69 -1.77 -43.72
C VAL A 960 -28.41 -0.58 -44.64
N HIS A 961 -27.80 -0.84 -45.80
CA HIS A 961 -27.47 0.20 -46.78
C HIS A 961 -28.69 0.70 -47.56
N LEU A 962 -29.88 0.15 -47.31
CA LEU A 962 -31.18 0.62 -47.82
C LEU A 962 -32.02 1.30 -46.72
N ALA A 963 -31.47 1.47 -45.52
CA ALA A 963 -32.11 2.18 -44.41
C ALA A 963 -31.56 3.61 -44.33
N ASP A 964 -32.38 4.53 -43.81
CA ASP A 964 -31.92 5.88 -43.49
C ASP A 964 -30.93 5.84 -42.33
N TYR A 965 -29.98 6.79 -42.31
CA TYR A 965 -29.07 6.94 -41.17
C TYR A 965 -29.87 7.34 -39.92
N PRO A 966 -29.55 6.81 -38.73
CA PRO A 966 -30.38 7.02 -37.55
C PRO A 966 -30.33 8.48 -37.12
N SER A 967 -31.51 9.02 -36.76
CA SER A 967 -31.64 10.37 -36.20
C SER A 967 -31.73 10.30 -34.67
N VAL A 968 -31.38 11.41 -34.01
CA VAL A 968 -31.39 11.48 -32.55
C VAL A 968 -32.82 11.41 -32.04
N ASP A 969 -33.09 10.38 -31.23
CA ASP A 969 -34.32 10.31 -30.44
C ASP A 969 -34.19 11.25 -29.23
N ALA A 970 -34.73 12.46 -29.38
CA ALA A 970 -34.69 13.48 -28.33
C ALA A 970 -35.55 13.11 -27.11
N GLU A 971 -36.57 12.27 -27.27
CA GLU A 971 -37.43 11.83 -26.18
C GLU A 971 -36.75 10.78 -25.30
N ALA A 972 -35.85 9.98 -25.89
CA ALA A 972 -35.04 8.99 -25.17
C ALA A 972 -33.85 9.58 -24.41
N PHE A 973 -33.37 10.77 -24.77
CA PHE A 973 -32.15 11.36 -24.20
C PHE A 973 -32.37 11.98 -22.82
N ASP A 974 -31.87 11.32 -21.77
CA ASP A 974 -31.95 11.74 -20.36
C ASP A 974 -30.54 11.84 -19.74
N PRO A 975 -29.88 13.01 -19.81
CA PRO A 975 -28.53 13.18 -19.28
C PRO A 975 -28.46 13.06 -17.75
N ASN A 976 -29.55 13.33 -17.04
CA ASN A 976 -29.60 13.19 -15.58
C ASN A 976 -29.60 11.71 -15.18
N LEU A 977 -30.35 10.86 -15.89
CA LEU A 977 -30.30 9.41 -15.70
C LEU A 977 -28.90 8.85 -16.01
N GLU A 978 -28.22 9.35 -17.05
CA GLU A 978 -26.84 8.95 -17.34
C GLU A 978 -25.85 9.32 -16.22
N GLU A 979 -25.99 10.51 -15.63
CA GLU A 979 -25.18 10.96 -14.50
C GLU A 979 -25.42 10.09 -13.25
N GLN A 980 -26.69 9.81 -12.94
CA GLN A 980 -27.06 8.96 -11.81
C GLN A 980 -26.53 7.53 -11.96
N MET A 981 -26.62 6.94 -13.17
CA MET A 981 -26.04 5.63 -13.45
C MET A 981 -24.52 5.66 -13.40
N THR A 982 -23.88 6.76 -13.79
CA THR A 982 -22.42 6.95 -13.62
C THR A 982 -22.03 6.97 -12.15
N ALA A 983 -22.80 7.66 -11.31
CA ALA A 983 -22.60 7.66 -9.85
C ALA A 983 -22.78 6.24 -9.27
N ALA A 984 -23.81 5.51 -9.69
CA ALA A 984 -24.05 4.14 -9.25
C ALA A 984 -22.87 3.21 -9.57
N ARG A 985 -22.29 3.33 -10.77
CA ARG A 985 -21.10 2.56 -11.18
C ARG A 985 -19.90 2.86 -10.28
N ARG A 986 -19.63 4.13 -9.99
CA ARG A 986 -18.54 4.54 -9.07
C ARG A 986 -18.74 3.96 -7.67
N ILE A 987 -19.98 3.93 -7.18
CA ILE A 987 -20.31 3.33 -5.88
C ILE A 987 -20.05 1.82 -5.91
N VAL A 988 -20.44 1.11 -6.98
CA VAL A 988 -20.18 -0.32 -7.14
C VAL A 988 -18.67 -0.61 -7.21
N GLU A 989 -17.90 0.20 -7.92
CA GLU A 989 -16.44 0.07 -7.98
C GLU A 989 -15.80 0.28 -6.60
N ALA A 990 -16.19 1.33 -5.87
CA ALA A 990 -15.69 1.61 -4.53
C ALA A 990 -16.10 0.54 -3.51
N GLY A 991 -17.33 0.03 -3.59
CA GLY A 991 -17.80 -1.07 -2.73
C GLY A 991 -17.06 -2.38 -2.99
N ASN A 992 -16.74 -2.70 -4.25
CA ASN A 992 -15.91 -3.85 -4.59
C ASN A 992 -14.48 -3.69 -4.07
N ALA A 993 -13.88 -2.49 -4.19
CA ALA A 993 -12.57 -2.20 -3.62
C ALA A 993 -12.57 -2.35 -2.08
N ALA A 994 -13.61 -1.87 -1.39
CA ALA A 994 -13.78 -2.06 0.04
C ALA A 994 -13.91 -3.55 0.41
N ARG A 995 -14.62 -4.34 -0.41
CA ARG A 995 -14.79 -5.79 -0.23
C ARG A 995 -13.45 -6.52 -0.37
N ASP A 996 -12.64 -6.16 -1.37
CA ASP A 996 -11.31 -6.73 -1.58
C ASP A 996 -10.36 -6.41 -0.42
N ALA A 997 -10.41 -5.17 0.09
CA ALA A 997 -9.64 -4.76 1.27
C ALA A 997 -10.02 -5.57 2.52
N ALA A 998 -11.32 -5.83 2.72
CA ALA A 998 -11.84 -6.68 3.79
C ALA A 998 -11.67 -8.18 3.52
N ARG A 999 -11.18 -8.58 2.33
CA ARG A 999 -11.09 -9.97 1.84
C ARG A 999 -12.43 -10.71 1.81
N ILE A 1000 -13.54 -9.99 1.64
CA ILE A 1000 -14.90 -10.55 1.58
C ILE A 1000 -15.34 -10.60 0.12
N LYS A 1001 -15.49 -11.81 -0.43
CA LYS A 1001 -15.91 -12.01 -1.83
C LYS A 1001 -17.35 -11.51 -2.04
N VAL A 1002 -17.65 -10.90 -3.19
CA VAL A 1002 -18.99 -10.36 -3.53
C VAL A 1002 -20.12 -11.37 -3.33
N ARG A 1003 -19.87 -12.65 -3.62
CA ARG A 1003 -20.85 -13.73 -3.42
C ARG A 1003 -21.30 -13.92 -1.97
N GLN A 1004 -20.52 -13.48 -0.98
CA GLN A 1004 -20.94 -13.42 0.41
C GLN A 1004 -21.81 -12.18 0.61
N PRO A 1005 -23.13 -12.33 0.82
CA PRO A 1005 -24.01 -11.20 1.05
C PRO A 1005 -23.67 -10.51 2.38
N LEU A 1006 -23.85 -9.19 2.41
CA LEU A 1006 -23.63 -8.36 3.60
C LEU A 1006 -24.92 -7.62 3.99
N ARG A 1007 -25.05 -7.28 5.28
CA ARG A 1007 -26.25 -6.61 5.80
C ARG A 1007 -26.41 -5.20 5.24
N SER A 1008 -25.34 -4.43 5.19
CA SER A 1008 -25.41 -3.05 4.71
C SER A 1008 -24.08 -2.55 4.12
N ILE A 1009 -24.19 -1.49 3.34
CA ILE A 1009 -23.07 -0.63 2.97
C ILE A 1009 -23.47 0.84 3.15
N ALA A 1010 -22.57 1.63 3.69
CA ALA A 1010 -22.68 3.07 3.78
C ALA A 1010 -21.77 3.71 2.72
N VAL A 1011 -22.25 4.68 1.95
CA VAL A 1011 -21.54 5.27 0.80
C VAL A 1011 -21.65 6.80 0.82
N PRO A 1012 -20.63 7.53 0.32
CA PRO A 1012 -20.68 8.98 0.21
C PRO A 1012 -21.56 9.41 -0.96
N GLY A 1013 -22.03 10.65 -0.90
CA GLY A 1013 -22.88 11.26 -1.91
C GLY A 1013 -24.36 11.28 -1.55
N ASP A 1014 -25.14 11.97 -2.40
CA ASP A 1014 -26.58 12.12 -2.21
C ASP A 1014 -27.36 10.85 -2.58
N PRO A 1015 -28.54 10.64 -1.96
CA PRO A 1015 -29.42 9.52 -2.30
C PRO A 1015 -29.76 9.48 -3.79
N LEU A 1016 -29.55 8.32 -4.40
CA LEU A 1016 -30.01 8.04 -5.76
C LEU A 1016 -31.46 7.52 -5.74
N PRO A 1017 -32.21 7.66 -6.86
CA PRO A 1017 -33.53 7.04 -6.99
C PRO A 1017 -33.50 5.56 -6.63
N GLU A 1018 -34.55 5.07 -5.99
CA GLU A 1018 -34.58 3.72 -5.41
C GLU A 1018 -34.36 2.61 -6.46
N GLU A 1019 -34.83 2.81 -7.69
CA GLU A 1019 -34.57 1.91 -8.81
C GLU A 1019 -33.07 1.78 -9.17
N ILE A 1020 -32.28 2.83 -8.96
CA ILE A 1020 -30.81 2.84 -9.14
C ILE A 1020 -30.10 2.35 -7.88
N ALA A 1021 -30.61 2.69 -6.70
CA ALA A 1021 -30.10 2.17 -5.43
C ALA A 1021 -30.23 0.63 -5.36
N ALA A 1022 -31.32 0.07 -5.88
CA ALA A 1022 -31.51 -1.38 -6.01
C ALA A 1022 -30.42 -2.03 -6.88
N ILE A 1023 -30.06 -1.37 -7.98
CA ILE A 1023 -29.00 -1.81 -8.89
C ILE A 1023 -27.66 -1.93 -8.17
N ILE A 1024 -27.33 -0.97 -7.30
CA ILE A 1024 -26.11 -0.96 -6.49
C ILE A 1024 -26.13 -2.10 -5.47
N ARG A 1025 -27.26 -2.27 -4.76
CA ARG A 1025 -27.43 -3.32 -3.75
C ARG A 1025 -27.23 -4.71 -4.33
N GLU A 1026 -27.75 -4.96 -5.52
CA GLU A 1026 -27.58 -6.23 -6.23
C GLU A 1026 -26.12 -6.51 -6.60
N GLU A 1027 -25.39 -5.53 -7.16
CA GLU A 1027 -24.01 -5.73 -7.59
C GLU A 1027 -23.05 -5.93 -6.42
N LEU A 1028 -23.26 -5.16 -5.36
CA LEU A 1028 -22.46 -5.27 -4.15
C LEU A 1028 -22.94 -6.41 -3.25
N ASN A 1029 -24.05 -7.07 -3.61
CA ASN A 1029 -24.71 -8.10 -2.84
C ASN A 1029 -24.89 -7.70 -1.37
N VAL A 1030 -25.59 -6.59 -1.15
CA VAL A 1030 -25.87 -6.03 0.18
C VAL A 1030 -27.37 -5.87 0.38
N LYS A 1031 -27.86 -6.08 1.60
CA LYS A 1031 -29.31 -6.01 1.89
C LYS A 1031 -29.82 -4.56 1.98
N SER A 1032 -28.98 -3.64 2.44
CA SER A 1032 -29.34 -2.22 2.54
C SER A 1032 -28.18 -1.31 2.09
N LEU A 1033 -28.55 -0.11 1.62
CA LEU A 1033 -27.62 0.92 1.13
C LEU A 1033 -27.93 2.22 1.87
N GLN A 1034 -26.93 2.79 2.53
CA GLN A 1034 -27.03 4.06 3.25
C GLN A 1034 -26.19 5.12 2.54
N PHE A 1035 -26.80 6.25 2.22
CA PHE A 1035 -26.11 7.38 1.58
C PHE A 1035 -25.60 8.37 2.62
N ARG A 1036 -24.84 9.38 2.19
CA ARG A 1036 -24.29 10.47 3.02
C ARG A 1036 -23.31 10.02 4.11
N ALA A 1037 -22.67 8.87 3.91
CA ALA A 1037 -21.53 8.49 4.72
C ALA A 1037 -20.31 9.37 4.37
N LYS A 1038 -19.38 9.56 5.31
CA LYS A 1038 -18.11 10.26 5.01
C LYS A 1038 -17.25 9.47 4.03
N GLU A 1039 -17.35 8.15 4.07
CA GLU A 1039 -16.57 7.21 3.27
C GLU A 1039 -17.37 5.93 3.02
N VAL A 1040 -16.86 5.05 2.15
CA VAL A 1040 -17.48 3.74 1.91
C VAL A 1040 -17.17 2.80 3.07
N LYS A 1041 -18.20 2.31 3.76
CA LYS A 1041 -18.07 1.38 4.88
C LYS A 1041 -18.97 0.17 4.70
N LEU A 1042 -18.38 -1.02 4.77
CA LEU A 1042 -19.10 -2.29 4.72
C LEU A 1042 -19.49 -2.73 6.12
N ASP A 1043 -20.64 -3.38 6.21
CA ASP A 1043 -21.04 -4.14 7.38
C ASP A 1043 -20.44 -5.54 7.31
N THR A 1044 -19.34 -5.75 8.03
CA THR A 1044 -18.56 -6.99 7.96
C THR A 1044 -19.07 -8.08 8.91
N ASP A 1045 -20.11 -7.81 9.69
CA ASP A 1045 -20.75 -8.79 10.56
C ASP A 1045 -21.62 -9.74 9.71
N ILE A 1046 -21.17 -10.99 9.58
CA ILE A 1046 -21.83 -12.01 8.75
C ILE A 1046 -22.63 -12.92 9.67
N THR A 1047 -23.94 -12.68 9.73
CA THR A 1047 -24.87 -13.56 10.44
C THR A 1047 -24.88 -14.96 9.81
N GLU A 1048 -25.30 -15.97 10.59
CA GLU A 1048 -25.39 -17.35 10.10
C GLU A 1048 -26.27 -17.45 8.85
N GLU A 1049 -27.37 -16.68 8.78
CA GLU A 1049 -28.24 -16.62 7.61
C GLU A 1049 -27.53 -16.07 6.36
N LEU A 1050 -26.77 -14.98 6.50
CA LEU A 1050 -25.97 -14.44 5.40
C LEU A 1050 -24.87 -15.41 4.97
N LYS A 1051 -24.27 -16.14 5.91
CA LYS A 1051 -23.27 -17.16 5.63
C LYS A 1051 -23.86 -18.33 4.82
N LEU A 1052 -25.03 -18.83 5.20
CA LEU A 1052 -25.74 -19.88 4.45
C LEU A 1052 -26.11 -19.42 3.03
N GLU A 1053 -26.57 -18.18 2.86
CA GLU A 1053 -26.85 -17.62 1.53
C GLU A 1053 -25.56 -17.48 0.69
N GLY A 1054 -24.44 -17.09 1.31
CA GLY A 1054 -23.13 -17.04 0.67
C GLY A 1054 -22.65 -18.40 0.18
N LEU A 1055 -22.82 -19.46 0.99
CA LEU A 1055 -22.53 -20.84 0.62
C LEU A 1055 -23.42 -21.32 -0.53
N ALA A 1056 -24.72 -21.02 -0.50
CA ALA A 1056 -25.64 -21.35 -1.60
C ALA A 1056 -25.21 -20.72 -2.93
N ARG A 1057 -24.73 -19.47 -2.93
CA ARG A 1057 -24.18 -18.81 -4.12
C ARG A 1057 -22.89 -19.45 -4.62
N GLU A 1058 -22.03 -19.93 -3.72
CA GLU A 1058 -20.85 -20.70 -4.12
C GLU A 1058 -21.22 -22.05 -4.75
N LEU A 1059 -22.26 -22.71 -4.26
CA LEU A 1059 -22.76 -23.96 -4.82
C LEU A 1059 -23.34 -23.74 -6.22
N VAL A 1060 -24.09 -22.66 -6.45
CA VAL A 1060 -24.54 -22.26 -7.80
C VAL A 1060 -23.35 -22.07 -8.75
N ARG A 1061 -22.27 -21.43 -8.30
CA ARG A 1061 -21.05 -21.26 -9.09
C ARG A 1061 -20.41 -22.61 -9.42
N MET A 1062 -20.32 -23.50 -8.45
CA MET A 1062 -19.75 -24.83 -8.62
C MET A 1062 -20.55 -25.67 -9.64
N VAL A 1063 -21.88 -25.66 -9.54
CA VAL A 1063 -22.76 -26.33 -10.51
C VAL A 1063 -22.55 -25.75 -11.91
N ASN A 1064 -22.52 -24.43 -12.05
CA ASN A 1064 -22.35 -23.79 -13.36
C ASN A 1064 -20.95 -24.00 -13.95
N ASP A 1065 -19.90 -24.06 -13.12
CA ASP A 1065 -18.55 -24.44 -13.55
C ASP A 1065 -18.54 -25.87 -14.08
N LEU A 1066 -19.19 -26.81 -13.38
CA LEU A 1066 -19.30 -28.21 -13.80
C LEU A 1066 -20.11 -28.35 -15.10
N ARG A 1067 -21.23 -27.64 -15.24
CA ARG A 1067 -22.00 -27.59 -16.51
C ARG A 1067 -21.14 -27.18 -17.70
N ARG A 1068 -20.25 -26.20 -17.53
CA ARG A 1068 -19.32 -25.77 -18.58
C ARG A 1068 -18.25 -26.81 -18.88
N GLN A 1069 -17.70 -27.45 -17.86
CA GLN A 1069 -16.71 -28.53 -18.03
C GLN A 1069 -17.30 -29.73 -18.78
N LEU A 1070 -18.56 -30.04 -18.52
CA LEU A 1070 -19.31 -31.11 -19.20
C LEU A 1070 -19.84 -30.71 -20.59
N GLY A 1071 -19.55 -29.49 -21.05
CA GLY A 1071 -19.98 -29.01 -22.36
C GLY A 1071 -21.50 -28.87 -22.51
N PHE A 1072 -22.22 -28.58 -21.42
CA PHE A 1072 -23.66 -28.36 -21.47
C PHE A 1072 -23.97 -26.97 -22.05
N ASN A 1073 -25.01 -26.91 -22.87
CA ASN A 1073 -25.52 -25.64 -23.38
C ASN A 1073 -26.18 -24.85 -22.23
N VAL A 1074 -26.25 -23.53 -22.40
CA VAL A 1074 -26.78 -22.61 -21.37
C VAL A 1074 -28.25 -22.91 -21.05
N GLU A 1075 -28.99 -23.47 -22.00
CA GLU A 1075 -30.41 -23.83 -21.87
C GLU A 1075 -30.68 -25.26 -21.38
N ASP A 1076 -29.65 -26.11 -21.30
CA ASP A 1076 -29.82 -27.51 -20.90
C ASP A 1076 -30.38 -27.60 -19.47
N ARG A 1077 -31.45 -28.36 -19.27
CA ARG A 1077 -31.94 -28.70 -17.93
C ARG A 1077 -31.14 -29.87 -17.38
N VAL A 1078 -30.92 -29.88 -16.07
CA VAL A 1078 -30.10 -30.93 -15.42
C VAL A 1078 -30.79 -31.51 -14.20
N HIS A 1079 -30.51 -32.77 -13.91
CA HIS A 1079 -30.72 -33.34 -12.57
C HIS A 1079 -29.44 -33.14 -11.77
N ALA A 1080 -29.56 -32.81 -10.48
CA ALA A 1080 -28.42 -32.56 -9.61
C ALA A 1080 -28.44 -33.48 -8.37
N ARG A 1081 -27.26 -33.99 -8.02
CA ARG A 1081 -27.00 -34.79 -6.83
C ARG A 1081 -25.93 -34.13 -5.98
N TYR A 1082 -26.01 -34.25 -4.67
CA TYR A 1082 -25.01 -33.68 -3.77
C TYR A 1082 -24.68 -34.59 -2.60
N GLU A 1083 -23.45 -34.48 -2.10
CA GLU A 1083 -23.04 -35.03 -0.82
C GLU A 1083 -22.28 -33.94 -0.07
N ALA A 1084 -22.84 -33.49 1.06
CA ALA A 1084 -22.28 -32.41 1.86
C ALA A 1084 -22.61 -32.65 3.35
N GLY A 1085 -21.71 -32.22 4.23
CA GLY A 1085 -21.95 -32.18 5.68
C GLY A 1085 -22.14 -30.75 6.20
N GLY A 1086 -22.31 -30.61 7.51
CA GLY A 1086 -22.13 -29.33 8.22
C GLY A 1086 -22.99 -28.18 7.71
N MET A 1087 -22.36 -27.01 7.54
CA MET A 1087 -23.04 -25.81 7.07
C MET A 1087 -23.45 -25.90 5.59
N LEU A 1088 -22.71 -26.65 4.78
CA LEU A 1088 -23.01 -26.81 3.35
C LEU A 1088 -24.33 -27.56 3.12
N ALA A 1089 -24.59 -28.63 3.88
CA ALA A 1089 -25.88 -29.33 3.83
C ALA A 1089 -27.06 -28.42 4.18
N ARG A 1090 -26.91 -27.66 5.29
CA ARG A 1090 -27.92 -26.69 5.74
C ARG A 1090 -28.15 -25.57 4.72
N ALA A 1091 -27.10 -25.12 4.02
CA ALA A 1091 -27.21 -24.12 2.96
C ALA A 1091 -27.97 -24.66 1.74
N ILE A 1092 -27.70 -25.91 1.34
CA ILE A 1092 -28.40 -26.59 0.25
C ILE A 1092 -29.88 -26.75 0.57
N GLU A 1093 -30.22 -27.23 1.76
CA GLU A 1093 -31.60 -27.43 2.20
C GLU A 1093 -32.36 -26.10 2.28
N LYS A 1094 -31.76 -25.09 2.93
CA LYS A 1094 -32.41 -23.78 3.12
C LYS A 1094 -32.61 -23.02 1.80
N HIS A 1095 -31.71 -23.19 0.84
CA HIS A 1095 -31.71 -22.43 -0.42
C HIS A 1095 -31.88 -23.31 -1.67
N ALA A 1096 -32.48 -24.50 -1.54
CA ALA A 1096 -32.64 -25.46 -2.63
C ALA A 1096 -33.35 -24.86 -3.86
N ASP A 1097 -34.42 -24.09 -3.65
CA ASP A 1097 -35.16 -23.46 -4.74
C ASP A 1097 -34.36 -22.38 -5.47
N TYR A 1098 -33.54 -21.62 -4.72
CA TYR A 1098 -32.61 -20.67 -5.31
C TYR A 1098 -31.56 -21.39 -6.16
N ILE A 1099 -30.93 -22.44 -5.61
CA ILE A 1099 -29.89 -23.20 -6.33
C ILE A 1099 -30.46 -23.81 -7.60
N LYS A 1100 -31.63 -24.48 -7.54
CA LYS A 1100 -32.31 -25.06 -8.71
C LYS A 1100 -32.58 -24.02 -9.79
N ARG A 1101 -33.15 -22.87 -9.40
CA ARG A 1101 -33.48 -21.78 -10.35
C ARG A 1101 -32.24 -21.23 -11.05
N GLU A 1102 -31.18 -20.92 -10.31
CA GLU A 1102 -29.96 -20.31 -10.87
C GLU A 1102 -29.08 -21.28 -11.67
N THR A 1103 -29.39 -22.58 -11.64
CA THR A 1103 -28.61 -23.64 -12.31
C THR A 1103 -29.40 -24.42 -13.35
N LEU A 1104 -30.68 -24.07 -13.55
CA LEU A 1104 -31.64 -24.81 -14.38
C LEU A 1104 -31.77 -26.29 -13.99
N ALA A 1105 -31.60 -26.60 -12.70
CA ALA A 1105 -31.77 -27.95 -12.19
C ALA A 1105 -33.25 -28.27 -11.95
N LEU A 1106 -33.72 -29.41 -12.47
CA LEU A 1106 -35.08 -29.93 -12.28
C LEU A 1106 -35.28 -30.46 -10.86
N ASP A 1107 -34.24 -31.10 -10.31
CA ASP A 1107 -34.18 -31.55 -8.94
C ASP A 1107 -32.77 -31.36 -8.35
N LEU A 1108 -32.71 -31.42 -7.02
CA LEU A 1108 -31.48 -31.40 -6.24
C LEU A 1108 -31.67 -32.38 -5.08
N GLN A 1109 -31.04 -33.56 -5.15
CA GLN A 1109 -31.24 -34.63 -4.16
C GLN A 1109 -29.91 -35.07 -3.52
N PRO A 1110 -29.92 -35.52 -2.24
CA PRO A 1110 -28.71 -36.00 -1.58
C PRO A 1110 -28.28 -37.40 -2.08
N GLY A 1111 -26.98 -37.68 -1.99
CA GLY A 1111 -26.35 -38.97 -2.29
C GLY A 1111 -25.67 -39.03 -3.66
N ARG A 1112 -24.67 -39.91 -3.80
CA ARG A 1112 -24.05 -40.22 -5.10
C ARG A 1112 -24.89 -41.25 -5.85
N GLU A 1113 -25.10 -41.06 -7.14
CA GLU A 1113 -25.89 -41.95 -8.01
C GLU A 1113 -25.12 -42.29 -9.29
N GLU A 1114 -25.23 -43.53 -9.78
CA GLU A 1114 -24.58 -43.98 -11.02
C GLU A 1114 -25.13 -43.21 -12.24
N GLY A 1115 -24.23 -42.76 -13.12
CA GLY A 1115 -24.58 -41.99 -14.32
C GLY A 1115 -24.68 -40.48 -14.13
N PHE A 1116 -24.30 -39.95 -12.97
CA PHE A 1116 -24.04 -38.52 -12.75
C PHE A 1116 -22.54 -38.23 -12.82
N GLU A 1117 -22.15 -37.24 -13.61
CA GLU A 1117 -20.76 -36.77 -13.66
C GLU A 1117 -20.55 -35.73 -12.56
N GLY A 1118 -19.65 -36.04 -11.62
CA GLY A 1118 -19.52 -35.23 -10.40
C GLY A 1118 -18.12 -34.72 -10.12
N ASP A 1119 -18.08 -33.63 -9.37
CA ASP A 1119 -16.89 -32.89 -8.97
C ASP A 1119 -16.91 -32.68 -7.45
N GLU A 1120 -15.78 -32.93 -6.78
CA GLU A 1120 -15.61 -32.74 -5.34
C GLU A 1120 -14.72 -31.54 -5.07
N ARG A 1121 -15.21 -30.58 -4.27
CA ARG A 1121 -14.47 -29.37 -3.94
C ARG A 1121 -14.54 -29.06 -2.45
N ARG A 1122 -13.48 -28.40 -1.97
CA ARG A 1122 -13.45 -27.83 -0.63
C ARG A 1122 -13.99 -26.40 -0.67
N VAL A 1123 -15.04 -26.11 0.10
CA VAL A 1123 -15.69 -24.80 0.21
C VAL A 1123 -15.71 -24.38 1.68
N GLU A 1124 -15.05 -23.27 2.02
CA GLU A 1124 -14.97 -22.71 3.38
C GLU A 1124 -14.58 -23.74 4.47
N GLY A 1125 -13.72 -24.69 4.12
CA GLY A 1125 -13.16 -25.69 5.04
C GLY A 1125 -13.84 -27.06 4.99
N GLU A 1126 -15.08 -27.14 4.51
CA GLU A 1126 -15.88 -28.38 4.36
C GLU A 1126 -15.80 -28.93 2.93
N TYR A 1127 -15.98 -30.24 2.75
CA TYR A 1127 -16.04 -30.87 1.43
C TYR A 1127 -17.49 -31.02 0.96
N VAL A 1128 -17.70 -30.74 -0.33
CA VAL A 1128 -18.96 -31.02 -1.03
C VAL A 1128 -18.67 -31.68 -2.36
N TRP A 1129 -19.42 -32.73 -2.65
CA TRP A 1129 -19.50 -33.34 -3.97
C TRP A 1129 -20.81 -32.92 -4.65
N ILE A 1130 -20.74 -32.55 -5.92
CA ILE A 1130 -21.92 -32.28 -6.76
C ILE A 1130 -21.83 -33.12 -8.03
N GLY A 1131 -22.87 -33.90 -8.31
CA GLY A 1131 -23.05 -34.65 -9.55
C GLY A 1131 -24.13 -34.04 -10.43
N LEU A 1132 -23.88 -33.97 -11.75
CA LEU A 1132 -24.86 -33.49 -12.73
C LEU A 1132 -25.15 -34.56 -13.80
N LYS A 1133 -26.39 -34.58 -14.25
CA LYS A 1133 -26.85 -35.37 -15.39
C LYS A 1133 -27.76 -34.51 -16.26
N ARG A 1134 -27.53 -34.48 -17.56
CA ARG A 1134 -28.42 -33.77 -18.50
C ARG A 1134 -29.80 -34.42 -18.46
N ALA A 1135 -30.85 -33.60 -18.38
CA ALA A 1135 -32.25 -34.04 -18.41
C ALA A 1135 -32.69 -34.53 -19.78
#